data_AF-A0A7V9ZJM2-F1
#
_entry.id   AF-A0A7V9ZJM2-F1
#
_cell.length_a   1.000
_cell.length_b   1.000
_cell.length_c   1.000
_cell.angle_alpha   90.00
_cell.angle_beta   90.00
_cell.angle_gamma   90.00
#
_symmetry.space_group_name_H-M   'P 1'
#
loop_
_entity.id
_entity.type
_entity.pdbx_description
1 polymer ?
#
loop_
_entity_poly.entity_id
_entity_poly.type
_entity_poly.pdbx_seq_one_letter_code
_entity_poly.pdbx_strand_id
1 'polypeptide(L)'
;MSDVAQSNERTLVLVVDDCDPEERSTLSRAAEMARGRVRLITVGSRSTRERHVSDSRYLELLPLAVAASKEIARSVGLDEREADLVAELTEGYPGLALILSKAIRFGTPGESLIDRVRRHEEIGPLLSRLLPSADVIPLGMLALFEKLGFDGDAAPELSMACEVFAVDESQVRALVQRELKRFVSTAGRFRRVTPRLFAVWLASQFMQDRQGAMAAALGVLPDFLRDRIVTQMRDYAGDEVVARVLGDLLKLPPFCEGAIGDVDDGAGRLLHVAAIGAPEAAMDAIERVLINVTPEELREWGPGRRGMIYALEVLLWFEHLYQRAASALLLLAVSENETWSNNSTGILQGTFRLQLGGTSAPYSQRLEWARDEIEAAQPGVLPILVGGLRHALESHEARAATDFGGRSAPPEWRPASVEEEFEARSGAWDLLVYMARTSHASIPLVADAIARGMRVALRRGLTQRVLEHVLSIPWSAKERGLLGDGLGKALEFEQFGPEEEAELRWLQAELQGHSLADRLDYVLSQPIWQLSTSRDEMLSGRPRVLLEVASELARSDNSDLLEAAVRSSSGDLQTAGVLFEEIAIRQNDESLIDQLQTLDPVPEAAVIGAILGISKSRPDHWVDSVIECWLGLPLASLLIRTVHSLKATDERASLAIQAVDQGASKAAELGLFLYGGWVRPLEGPTISQLLRRFADSGGTSEIEHALGILDHWLEERTAVEGELRSLAIRLIAQSTGISGWSSPMVALYRSRVIRALGLDVSERLGILVDLLRASDSFADSHDLEILDAIVEEDPIRATEAIVDLFIDENGGYQPWLSWLGDARLLSRLERLSSAELVTGVVMGRVVRENWARLIEHIDMSAAEPDHLLVALLDESDDSALRGRAGLQFMYPAMVWTGRESEHLKERRVVAERWLDAARPDSGFRSWLEQLYWEIGQRISVVEAEEAERGY
;
A
#
# COMPACT_ATOMS: atom_id res chain seq x y z
N MET A 1 39.64 -47.25 37.21
CA MET A 1 40.45 -46.56 38.26
C MET A 1 41.67 -47.35 38.75
N SER A 2 41.62 -48.69 38.83
CA SER A 2 42.76 -49.53 39.30
C SER A 2 44.08 -49.26 38.57
N ASP A 3 44.06 -49.09 37.25
CA ASP A 3 45.29 -48.88 36.45
C ASP A 3 45.90 -47.48 36.57
N VAL A 4 45.11 -46.50 37.02
CA VAL A 4 45.56 -45.13 37.34
C VAL A 4 46.15 -45.08 38.76
N ALA A 5 45.67 -45.94 39.66
CA ALA A 5 46.23 -46.06 41.01
C ALA A 5 47.63 -46.71 41.02
N GLN A 6 47.96 -47.53 40.01
CA GLN A 6 49.20 -48.31 39.94
C GLN A 6 50.35 -47.63 39.19
N SER A 7 50.15 -46.46 38.59
CA SER A 7 51.19 -45.72 37.87
C SER A 7 51.07 -44.21 38.11
N ASN A 8 52.17 -43.58 38.52
CA ASN A 8 52.22 -42.14 38.82
C ASN A 8 52.18 -41.23 37.59
N GLU A 9 52.28 -41.79 36.38
CA GLU A 9 52.32 -41.02 35.12
C GLU A 9 51.00 -41.03 34.35
N ARG A 10 50.00 -41.82 34.79
CA ARG A 10 48.73 -41.96 34.07
C ARG A 10 47.68 -40.98 34.57
N THR A 11 46.98 -40.35 33.63
CA THR A 11 45.82 -39.48 33.86
C THR A 11 44.54 -40.11 33.28
N LEU A 12 43.39 -39.71 33.81
CA LEU A 12 42.06 -40.19 33.41
C LEU A 12 41.10 -39.02 33.25
N VAL A 13 40.35 -38.99 32.15
CA VAL A 13 39.17 -38.14 32.01
C VAL A 13 37.95 -39.02 32.27
N LEU A 14 37.18 -38.70 33.31
CA LEU A 14 35.95 -39.41 33.65
C LEU A 14 34.77 -38.52 33.27
N VAL A 15 33.99 -38.94 32.28
CA VAL A 15 32.74 -38.27 31.90
C VAL A 15 31.58 -39.05 32.51
N VAL A 16 30.75 -38.36 33.29
CA VAL A 16 29.54 -38.94 33.89
C VAL A 16 28.35 -38.14 33.38
N ASP A 17 27.54 -38.80 32.56
CA ASP A 17 26.32 -38.25 32.00
C ASP A 17 25.15 -38.44 32.97
N ASP A 18 24.14 -37.57 32.89
CA ASP A 18 22.98 -37.52 33.81
C ASP A 18 23.33 -37.55 35.32
N CYS A 19 24.46 -36.93 35.68
CA CYS A 19 24.99 -36.95 37.03
C CYS A 19 24.19 -36.03 37.97
N ASP A 20 23.52 -36.61 38.96
CA ASP A 20 22.73 -35.91 39.96
C ASP A 20 23.63 -35.18 41.01
N PRO A 21 23.08 -34.32 41.89
CA PRO A 21 23.89 -33.56 42.85
C PRO A 21 24.67 -34.44 43.83
N GLU A 22 24.10 -35.56 44.27
CA GLU A 22 24.68 -36.44 45.29
C GLU A 22 25.82 -37.27 44.69
N GLU A 23 25.60 -37.80 43.49
CA GLU A 23 26.61 -38.46 42.68
C GLU A 23 27.76 -37.51 42.36
N ARG A 24 27.46 -36.28 41.92
CA ARG A 24 28.46 -35.25 41.59
C ARG A 24 29.32 -34.92 42.81
N SER A 25 28.72 -34.73 43.98
CA SER A 25 29.43 -34.45 45.23
C SER A 25 30.36 -35.61 45.61
N THR A 26 29.88 -36.85 45.45
CA THR A 26 30.64 -38.06 45.76
C THR A 26 31.82 -38.25 44.80
N LEU A 27 31.57 -38.12 43.50
CA LEU A 27 32.57 -38.27 42.44
C LEU A 27 33.60 -37.15 42.47
N SER A 28 33.19 -35.91 42.77
CA SER A 28 34.09 -34.76 42.87
C SER A 28 35.10 -34.96 44.01
N ARG A 29 34.65 -35.43 45.18
CA ARG A 29 35.52 -35.77 46.32
C ARG A 29 36.51 -36.87 45.97
N ALA A 30 36.06 -37.91 45.26
CA ALA A 30 36.93 -38.99 44.80
C ALA A 30 37.98 -38.50 43.78
N ALA A 31 37.60 -37.58 42.89
CA ALA A 31 38.50 -36.96 41.92
C ALA A 31 39.56 -36.05 42.58
N GLU A 32 39.17 -35.27 43.61
CA GLU A 32 40.10 -34.44 44.38
C GLU A 32 41.18 -35.28 45.09
N MET A 33 40.81 -36.42 45.66
CA MET A 33 41.75 -37.36 46.27
C MET A 33 42.78 -37.92 45.29
N ALA A 34 42.52 -37.86 43.98
CA ALA A 34 43.43 -38.30 42.93
C ALA A 34 44.53 -37.27 42.59
N ARG A 35 44.60 -36.12 43.28
CA ARG A 35 45.63 -35.07 43.12
C ARG A 35 45.82 -34.59 41.68
N GLY A 36 44.72 -34.31 40.98
CA GLY A 36 44.73 -33.78 39.61
C GLY A 36 44.95 -34.81 38.51
N ARG A 37 45.10 -36.10 38.85
CA ARG A 37 45.24 -37.18 37.86
C ARG A 37 43.91 -37.62 37.24
N VAL A 38 42.78 -37.28 37.88
CA VAL A 38 41.44 -37.52 37.34
C VAL A 38 40.81 -36.17 37.03
N ARG A 39 40.46 -35.95 35.75
CA ARG A 39 39.65 -34.83 35.31
C ARG A 39 38.20 -35.32 35.20
N LEU A 40 37.36 -34.92 36.13
CA LEU A 40 35.94 -35.23 36.14
C LEU A 40 35.17 -34.21 35.29
N ILE A 41 34.34 -34.70 34.38
CA ILE A 41 33.36 -33.92 33.62
C ILE A 41 32.00 -34.52 33.95
N THR A 42 31.14 -33.75 34.60
CA THR A 42 29.76 -34.17 34.88
C THR A 42 28.81 -33.39 33.99
N VAL A 43 27.91 -34.10 33.33
CA VAL A 43 26.79 -33.53 32.59
C VAL A 43 25.52 -33.83 33.39
N GLY A 44 24.61 -32.87 33.50
CA GLY A 44 23.39 -33.07 34.26
C GLY A 44 22.40 -31.94 34.02
N SER A 45 21.14 -32.20 34.37
CA SER A 45 20.05 -31.25 34.16
C SER A 45 20.26 -29.95 34.94
N ARG A 46 19.87 -28.83 34.34
CA ARG A 46 19.83 -27.50 34.96
C ARG A 46 19.03 -27.46 36.27
N SER A 47 18.06 -28.36 36.45
CA SER A 47 17.24 -28.49 37.66
C SER A 47 18.01 -29.05 38.88
N THR A 48 19.16 -29.68 38.66
CA THR A 48 20.00 -30.29 39.72
C THR A 48 21.09 -29.35 40.23
N ARG A 49 20.82 -28.03 40.16
CA ARG A 49 21.79 -26.99 40.43
C ARG A 49 21.84 -26.65 41.91
N GLU A 50 22.99 -26.85 42.54
CA GLU A 50 23.33 -26.14 43.78
C GLU A 50 23.77 -24.70 43.45
N ARG A 51 23.45 -23.75 44.32
CA ARG A 51 23.50 -22.28 44.11
C ARG A 51 24.68 -21.77 43.25
N HIS A 52 24.40 -20.74 42.45
CA HIS A 52 25.36 -19.99 41.63
C HIS A 52 26.74 -19.83 42.31
N VAL A 53 27.71 -20.63 41.85
CA VAL A 53 29.13 -20.32 42.05
C VAL A 53 29.63 -19.77 40.71
N SER A 54 30.21 -18.58 40.72
CA SER A 54 30.87 -17.96 39.56
C SER A 54 32.19 -18.68 39.26
N ASP A 55 32.10 -19.97 39.00
CA ASP A 55 33.23 -20.86 38.78
C ASP A 55 33.34 -21.18 37.28
N SER A 56 34.50 -20.91 36.69
CA SER A 56 34.81 -21.20 35.28
C SER A 56 34.79 -22.69 34.93
N ARG A 57 34.64 -23.57 35.94
CA ARG A 57 34.47 -25.01 35.78
C ARG A 57 33.03 -25.43 35.46
N TYR A 58 32.06 -24.52 35.50
CA TYR A 58 30.68 -24.78 35.14
C TYR A 58 30.33 -24.12 33.81
N LEU A 59 29.97 -24.93 32.81
CA LEU A 59 29.55 -24.45 31.49
C LEU A 59 28.06 -24.69 31.33
N GLU A 60 27.31 -23.59 31.18
CA GLU A 60 25.89 -23.65 30.85
C GLU A 60 25.74 -23.66 29.33
N LEU A 61 25.06 -24.70 28.81
CA LEU A 61 24.71 -24.77 27.39
C LEU A 61 23.39 -24.06 27.17
N LEU A 62 23.40 -23.04 26.30
CA LEU A 62 22.23 -22.29 25.86
C LEU A 62 21.75 -22.81 24.50
N PRO A 63 20.49 -22.51 24.09
CA PRO A 63 20.04 -22.77 22.74
C PRO A 63 20.98 -22.15 21.69
N LEU A 64 21.15 -22.82 20.56
CA LEU A 64 21.93 -22.34 19.42
C LEU A 64 21.35 -21.05 18.86
N ALA A 65 22.23 -20.20 18.34
CA ALA A 65 21.83 -19.09 17.48
C ALA A 65 21.12 -19.63 16.21
N VAL A 66 20.20 -18.83 15.66
CA VAL A 66 19.47 -19.13 14.43
C VAL A 66 20.41 -19.56 13.30
N ALA A 67 21.51 -18.84 13.09
CA ALA A 67 22.50 -19.14 12.06
C ALA A 67 23.12 -20.55 12.21
N ALA A 68 23.39 -20.98 13.45
CA ALA A 68 23.94 -22.31 13.71
C ALA A 68 22.89 -23.42 13.49
N SER A 69 21.62 -23.15 13.79
CA SER A 69 20.53 -24.09 13.46
C SER A 69 20.34 -24.23 11.95
N LYS A 70 20.43 -23.12 11.20
CA LYS A 70 20.44 -23.14 9.73
C LYS A 70 21.66 -23.89 9.18
N GLU A 71 22.83 -23.74 9.79
CA GLU A 71 24.04 -24.48 9.38
C GLU A 71 23.88 -26.00 9.55
N ILE A 72 23.26 -26.44 10.65
CA ILE A 72 22.89 -27.85 10.84
C ILE A 72 21.97 -28.31 9.69
N ALA A 73 20.94 -27.54 9.36
CA ALA A 73 20.02 -27.86 8.26
C ALA A 73 20.71 -27.95 6.90
N ARG A 74 21.52 -26.95 6.55
CA ARG A 74 22.29 -26.91 5.30
C ARG A 74 23.32 -28.05 5.23
N SER A 75 23.89 -28.48 6.35
CA SER A 75 24.82 -29.62 6.39
C SER A 75 24.16 -30.94 5.97
N VAL A 76 22.83 -31.05 6.09
CA VAL A 76 22.02 -32.20 5.63
C VAL A 76 21.55 -32.01 4.18
N GLY A 77 21.86 -30.87 3.55
CA GLY A 77 21.56 -30.56 2.14
C GLY A 77 20.20 -29.88 1.92
N LEU A 78 19.63 -29.24 2.94
CA LEU A 78 18.41 -28.44 2.81
C LEU A 78 18.70 -27.07 2.19
N ASP A 79 17.72 -26.51 1.49
CA ASP A 79 17.81 -25.15 0.93
C ASP A 79 17.61 -24.05 1.98
N GLU A 80 17.69 -22.77 1.59
CA GLU A 80 17.57 -21.66 2.53
C GLU A 80 16.20 -21.58 3.21
N ARG A 81 15.13 -21.82 2.45
CA ARG A 81 13.76 -21.73 2.95
C ARG A 81 13.47 -22.86 3.94
N GLU A 82 13.95 -24.06 3.64
CA GLU A 82 13.88 -25.21 4.54
C GLU A 82 14.75 -25.01 5.79
N ALA A 83 15.94 -24.42 5.64
CA ALA A 83 16.82 -24.13 6.77
C ALA A 83 16.20 -23.06 7.72
N ASP A 84 15.52 -22.07 7.17
CA ASP A 84 14.79 -21.05 7.94
C ASP A 84 13.70 -21.70 8.79
N LEU A 85 12.91 -22.58 8.18
CA LEU A 85 11.85 -23.32 8.84
C LEU A 85 12.38 -24.25 9.94
N VAL A 86 13.53 -24.92 9.72
CA VAL A 86 14.18 -25.73 10.76
C VAL A 86 14.60 -24.86 11.94
N ALA A 87 15.23 -23.71 11.67
CA ALA A 87 15.70 -22.83 12.72
C ALA A 87 14.53 -22.24 13.54
N GLU A 88 13.44 -21.89 12.86
CA GLU A 88 12.20 -21.39 13.48
C GLU A 88 11.54 -22.44 14.38
N LEU A 89 11.35 -23.68 13.90
CA LEU A 89 10.62 -24.71 14.64
C LEU A 89 11.41 -25.28 15.83
N THR A 90 12.74 -25.24 15.76
CA THR A 90 13.62 -25.88 16.75
C THR A 90 14.17 -24.92 17.78
N GLU A 91 14.03 -23.61 17.57
CA GLU A 91 14.39 -22.54 18.52
C GLU A 91 15.76 -22.78 19.19
N GLY A 92 16.75 -23.20 18.41
CA GLY A 92 18.12 -23.41 18.88
C GLY A 92 18.40 -24.78 19.52
N TYR A 93 17.51 -25.76 19.43
CA TYR A 93 17.78 -27.11 19.94
C TYR A 93 18.54 -27.97 18.90
N PRO A 94 19.85 -28.27 19.10
CA PRO A 94 20.67 -28.92 18.07
C PRO A 94 20.17 -30.30 17.64
N GLY A 95 19.75 -31.12 18.61
CA GLY A 95 19.26 -32.48 18.34
C GLY A 95 17.96 -32.47 17.54
N LEU A 96 17.04 -31.56 17.88
CA LEU A 96 15.79 -31.38 17.12
C LEU A 96 16.10 -30.81 15.73
N ALA A 97 17.01 -29.85 15.62
CA ALA A 97 17.44 -29.30 14.32
C ALA A 97 17.98 -30.39 13.40
N LEU A 98 18.87 -31.25 13.89
CA LEU A 98 19.44 -32.33 13.09
C LEU A 98 18.40 -33.37 12.66
N ILE A 99 17.54 -33.82 13.58
CA ILE A 99 16.56 -34.87 13.27
C ILE A 99 15.45 -34.32 12.37
N LEU A 100 14.97 -33.10 12.62
CA LEU A 100 14.03 -32.39 11.73
C LEU A 100 14.63 -32.24 10.33
N SER A 101 15.91 -31.85 10.24
CA SER A 101 16.59 -31.68 8.95
C SER A 101 16.66 -32.99 8.15
N LYS A 102 16.93 -34.12 8.83
CA LYS A 102 16.91 -35.44 8.20
C LYS A 102 15.50 -35.85 7.75
N ALA A 103 14.49 -35.58 8.57
CA ALA A 103 13.09 -35.87 8.24
C ALA A 103 12.61 -35.07 7.02
N ILE A 104 13.06 -33.83 6.86
CA ILE A 104 12.80 -33.02 5.65
C ILE A 104 13.50 -33.65 4.44
N ARG A 105 14.82 -33.87 4.54
CA ARG A 105 15.66 -34.29 3.41
C ARG A 105 15.29 -35.66 2.86
N PHE A 106 14.95 -36.60 3.73
CA PHE A 106 14.75 -38.01 3.37
C PHE A 106 13.28 -38.45 3.39
N GLY A 107 12.35 -37.53 3.66
CA GLY A 107 10.91 -37.82 3.66
C GLY A 107 10.28 -37.90 2.27
N THR A 108 9.04 -38.38 2.20
CA THR A 108 8.28 -38.56 0.95
C THR A 108 7.77 -37.21 0.42
N PRO A 109 8.03 -36.85 -0.85
CA PRO A 109 7.50 -35.62 -1.45
C PRO A 109 5.97 -35.49 -1.28
N GLY A 110 5.49 -34.30 -0.88
CA GLY A 110 4.06 -34.01 -0.69
C GLY A 110 3.50 -34.20 0.72
N GLU A 111 4.21 -34.88 1.63
CA GLU A 111 3.81 -34.92 3.05
C GLU A 111 4.11 -33.59 3.77
N SER A 112 3.21 -33.18 4.67
CA SER A 112 3.41 -31.99 5.50
C SER A 112 4.64 -32.18 6.39
N LEU A 113 5.35 -31.07 6.66
CA LEU A 113 6.55 -31.09 7.50
C LEU A 113 6.27 -31.72 8.88
N ILE A 114 5.12 -31.39 9.48
CA ILE A 114 4.75 -31.88 10.80
C ILE A 114 4.36 -33.36 10.80
N ASP A 115 3.78 -33.87 9.71
CA ASP A 115 3.49 -35.30 9.57
C ASP A 115 4.77 -36.12 9.45
N ARG A 116 5.75 -35.64 8.67
CA ARG A 116 7.07 -36.27 8.59
C ARG A 116 7.75 -36.30 9.94
N VAL A 117 7.67 -35.19 10.68
CA VAL A 117 8.21 -35.10 12.05
C VAL A 117 7.55 -36.10 12.97
N ARG A 118 6.23 -36.25 12.93
CA ARG A 118 5.48 -37.10 13.87
C ARG A 118 5.56 -38.58 13.55
N ARG A 119 5.57 -38.94 12.26
CA ARG A 119 5.69 -40.33 11.79
C ARG A 119 7.13 -40.83 11.77
N HIS A 120 8.12 -39.94 11.87
CA HIS A 120 9.50 -40.35 11.98
C HIS A 120 9.70 -41.21 13.24
N GLU A 121 10.14 -42.46 13.04
CA GLU A 121 10.30 -43.46 14.11
C GLU A 121 11.21 -42.98 15.25
N GLU A 122 12.06 -41.98 15.02
CA GLU A 122 12.99 -41.44 16.02
C GLU A 122 12.47 -40.19 16.74
N ILE A 123 11.62 -39.35 16.13
CA ILE A 123 11.25 -38.04 16.72
C ILE A 123 10.20 -38.22 17.81
N GLY A 124 9.13 -38.97 17.55
CA GLY A 124 8.11 -39.27 18.56
C GLY A 124 8.72 -39.86 19.84
N PRO A 125 9.53 -40.93 19.75
CA PRO A 125 10.25 -41.50 20.89
C PRO A 125 11.26 -40.55 21.56
N LEU A 126 11.91 -39.67 20.80
CA LEU A 126 12.78 -38.63 21.35
C LEU A 126 11.95 -37.64 22.19
N LEU A 127 10.87 -37.08 21.63
CA LEU A 127 9.98 -36.12 22.30
C LEU A 127 9.30 -36.74 23.53
N SER A 128 8.86 -38.00 23.45
CA SER A 128 8.25 -38.71 24.59
C SER A 128 9.24 -39.02 25.72
N ARG A 129 10.55 -38.99 25.46
CA ARG A 129 11.59 -39.13 26.49
C ARG A 129 12.00 -37.79 27.11
N LEU A 130 11.59 -36.66 26.53
CA LEU A 130 11.94 -35.33 27.05
C LEU A 130 11.18 -35.00 28.34
N LEU A 131 10.00 -35.59 28.54
CA LEU A 131 9.15 -35.39 29.73
C LEU A 131 8.62 -36.72 30.30
N PRO A 132 8.45 -36.81 31.63
CA PRO A 132 7.67 -37.88 32.26
C PRO A 132 6.21 -37.89 31.76
N SER A 133 5.59 -39.06 31.70
CA SER A 133 4.21 -39.21 31.20
C SER A 133 3.17 -38.38 31.97
N ALA A 134 3.37 -38.18 33.29
CA ALA A 134 2.49 -37.38 34.13
C ALA A 134 2.49 -35.86 33.78
N ASP A 135 3.52 -35.40 33.08
CA ASP A 135 3.72 -33.97 32.76
C ASP A 135 3.23 -33.59 31.36
N VAL A 136 2.89 -34.59 30.52
CA VAL A 136 2.45 -34.39 29.14
C VAL A 136 1.12 -33.64 29.07
N ILE A 137 0.12 -34.02 29.89
CA ILE A 137 -1.22 -33.40 29.85
C ILE A 137 -1.20 -31.95 30.38
N PRO A 138 -0.61 -31.64 31.55
CA PRO A 138 -0.55 -30.26 32.04
C PRO A 138 0.21 -29.31 31.11
N LEU A 139 1.33 -29.76 30.53
CA LEU A 139 2.09 -28.94 29.59
C LEU A 139 1.42 -28.88 28.20
N GLY A 140 0.69 -29.93 27.82
CA GLY A 140 -0.14 -29.97 26.62
C GLY A 140 -1.28 -28.97 26.63
N MET A 141 -1.93 -28.76 27.78
CA MET A 141 -2.92 -27.69 27.93
C MET A 141 -2.29 -26.31 27.73
N LEU A 142 -1.13 -26.06 28.36
CA LEU A 142 -0.42 -24.79 28.19
C LEU A 142 0.01 -24.58 26.72
N ALA A 143 0.41 -25.66 26.04
CA ALA A 143 0.83 -25.63 24.65
C ALA A 143 -0.30 -25.25 23.68
N LEU A 144 -1.58 -25.43 24.03
CA LEU A 144 -2.71 -25.02 23.19
C LEU A 144 -2.72 -23.52 22.87
N PHE A 145 -2.12 -22.71 23.74
CA PHE A 145 -2.10 -21.27 23.61
C PHE A 145 -0.76 -20.83 23.02
N GLU A 146 -0.80 -19.84 22.13
CA GLU A 146 0.41 -19.12 21.68
C GLU A 146 1.22 -18.61 22.87
N LYS A 147 0.47 -18.07 23.84
CA LYS A 147 0.95 -17.68 25.15
C LYS A 147 -0.22 -17.61 26.12
N LEU A 148 -0.01 -18.01 27.37
CA LEU A 148 -1.02 -17.99 28.42
C LEU A 148 -0.57 -17.12 29.59
N GLY A 149 -1.46 -16.26 30.08
CA GLY A 149 -1.21 -15.38 31.20
C GLY A 149 -0.95 -16.18 32.47
N PHE A 150 0.17 -15.88 33.14
CA PHE A 150 0.68 -16.73 34.20
C PHE A 150 1.00 -15.97 35.48
N ASP A 151 1.46 -14.73 35.33
CA ASP A 151 1.82 -13.82 36.42
C ASP A 151 1.03 -12.50 36.32
N GLY A 152 1.05 -11.74 37.42
CA GLY A 152 0.45 -10.41 37.49
C GLY A 152 -1.06 -10.43 37.27
N ASP A 153 -1.55 -9.40 36.59
CA ASP A 153 -2.94 -9.22 36.14
C ASP A 153 -3.38 -10.22 35.06
N ALA A 154 -2.45 -10.86 34.35
CA ALA A 154 -2.75 -11.92 33.39
C ALA A 154 -2.89 -13.31 34.06
N ALA A 155 -2.51 -13.48 35.33
CA ALA A 155 -2.60 -14.75 36.04
C ALA A 155 -4.00 -15.43 36.07
N PRO A 156 -5.14 -14.69 36.09
CA PRO A 156 -6.47 -15.30 36.02
C PRO A 156 -6.72 -16.10 34.73
N GLU A 157 -5.99 -15.83 33.65
CA GLU A 157 -6.08 -16.60 32.40
C GLU A 157 -5.75 -18.08 32.60
N LEU A 158 -4.72 -18.38 33.39
CA LEU A 158 -4.36 -19.76 33.73
C LEU A 158 -5.49 -20.46 34.48
N SER A 159 -6.08 -19.79 35.47
CA SER A 159 -7.17 -20.38 36.27
C SER A 159 -8.39 -20.69 35.40
N MET A 160 -8.77 -19.79 34.49
CA MET A 160 -9.86 -20.01 33.53
C MET A 160 -9.57 -21.19 32.60
N ALA A 161 -8.35 -21.27 32.05
CA ALA A 161 -7.96 -22.39 31.19
C ALA A 161 -7.98 -23.73 31.95
N CYS A 162 -7.41 -23.78 33.16
CA CYS A 162 -7.39 -24.96 34.01
C CYS A 162 -8.81 -25.45 34.37
N GLU A 163 -9.74 -24.53 34.66
CA GLU A 163 -11.14 -24.84 34.94
C GLU A 163 -11.84 -25.45 33.73
N VAL A 164 -11.76 -24.79 32.56
CA VAL A 164 -12.42 -25.24 31.33
C VAL A 164 -11.87 -26.60 30.87
N PHE A 165 -10.56 -26.79 30.95
CA PHE A 165 -9.90 -28.01 30.49
C PHE A 165 -9.78 -29.11 31.56
N ALA A 166 -10.27 -28.86 32.77
CA ALA A 166 -10.20 -29.77 33.92
C ALA A 166 -8.77 -30.28 34.19
N VAL A 167 -7.82 -29.34 34.31
CA VAL A 167 -6.40 -29.57 34.63
C VAL A 167 -6.06 -28.90 35.96
N ASP A 168 -5.28 -29.57 36.81
CA ASP A 168 -4.88 -29.02 38.12
C ASP A 168 -3.89 -27.84 37.96
N GLU A 169 -4.31 -26.64 38.37
CA GLU A 169 -3.49 -25.43 38.28
C GLU A 169 -2.19 -25.54 39.09
N SER A 170 -2.22 -26.16 40.27
CA SER A 170 -1.04 -26.31 41.13
C SER A 170 0.02 -27.19 40.48
N GLN A 171 -0.43 -28.23 39.75
CA GLN A 171 0.43 -29.09 38.96
C GLN A 171 1.06 -28.33 37.79
N VAL A 172 0.27 -27.53 37.05
CA VAL A 172 0.79 -26.70 35.94
C VAL A 172 1.82 -25.69 36.45
N ARG A 173 1.55 -25.02 37.58
CA ARG A 173 2.49 -24.05 38.19
C ARG A 173 3.81 -24.69 38.61
N ALA A 174 3.76 -25.83 39.28
CA ALA A 174 4.97 -26.56 39.67
C ALA A 174 5.78 -27.02 38.45
N LEU A 175 5.09 -27.51 37.40
CA LEU A 175 5.72 -27.98 36.17
C LEU A 175 6.38 -26.85 35.38
N VAL A 176 5.67 -25.73 35.17
CA VAL A 176 6.20 -24.55 34.47
C VAL A 176 7.43 -24.01 35.18
N GLN A 177 7.42 -23.96 36.52
CA GLN A 177 8.58 -23.51 37.28
C GLN A 177 9.78 -24.46 37.10
N ARG A 178 9.53 -25.77 37.01
CA ARG A 178 10.56 -26.79 36.82
C ARG A 178 11.16 -26.78 35.41
N GLU A 179 10.35 -26.57 34.38
CA GLU A 179 10.76 -26.60 32.97
C GLU A 179 11.07 -25.20 32.39
N LEU A 180 11.08 -24.16 33.23
CA LEU A 180 11.38 -22.79 32.81
C LEU A 180 12.77 -22.69 32.17
N LYS A 181 12.84 -22.01 31.03
CA LYS A 181 14.03 -21.87 30.16
C LYS A 181 14.55 -23.19 29.56
N ARG A 182 13.81 -24.28 29.71
CA ARG A 182 14.00 -25.55 29.00
C ARG A 182 12.83 -25.71 28.04
N PHE A 183 11.69 -26.21 28.52
CA PHE A 183 10.51 -26.40 27.68
C PHE A 183 9.44 -25.32 27.80
N VAL A 184 9.65 -24.34 28.68
CA VAL A 184 8.77 -23.18 28.83
C VAL A 184 9.61 -21.92 28.79
N SER A 185 9.23 -20.95 27.97
CA SER A 185 9.84 -19.63 27.95
C SER A 185 8.92 -18.57 28.56
N THR A 186 9.55 -17.48 28.99
CA THR A 186 8.88 -16.29 29.51
C THR A 186 8.72 -15.27 28.40
N ALA A 187 7.50 -14.79 28.19
CA ALA A 187 7.18 -13.67 27.32
C ALA A 187 6.45 -12.65 28.20
N GLY A 188 7.20 -11.78 28.89
CA GLY A 188 6.68 -10.92 29.94
C GLY A 188 5.89 -11.70 31.01
N ARG A 189 4.62 -11.36 31.20
CA ARG A 189 3.70 -12.01 32.16
C ARG A 189 3.12 -13.34 31.68
N PHE A 190 3.41 -13.71 30.44
CA PHE A 190 2.89 -14.90 29.81
C PHE A 190 3.92 -16.04 29.83
N ARG A 191 3.42 -17.25 29.63
CA ARG A 191 4.22 -18.46 29.43
C ARG A 191 3.84 -19.09 28.10
N ARG A 192 4.85 -19.57 27.39
CA ARG A 192 4.70 -20.34 26.16
C ARG A 192 5.60 -21.56 26.20
N VAL A 193 5.15 -22.66 25.60
CA VAL A 193 5.93 -23.88 25.48
C VAL A 193 6.92 -23.73 24.32
N THR A 194 8.18 -24.12 24.53
CA THR A 194 9.27 -24.02 23.54
C THR A 194 10.11 -25.30 23.55
N PRO A 195 10.75 -25.70 22.44
CA PRO A 195 10.62 -25.15 21.10
C PRO A 195 9.22 -25.33 20.50
N ARG A 196 8.87 -24.53 19.49
CA ARG A 196 7.60 -24.62 18.77
C ARG A 196 7.26 -26.06 18.35
N LEU A 197 8.22 -26.82 17.82
CA LEU A 197 8.02 -28.23 17.45
C LEU A 197 7.53 -29.10 18.62
N PHE A 198 8.02 -28.82 19.83
CA PHE A 198 7.61 -29.54 21.03
C PHE A 198 6.23 -29.09 21.54
N ALA A 199 5.94 -27.80 21.47
CA ALA A 199 4.61 -27.25 21.77
C ALA A 199 3.55 -27.88 20.86
N VAL A 200 3.83 -27.98 19.55
CA VAL A 200 2.94 -28.61 18.57
C VAL A 200 2.66 -30.07 18.93
N TRP A 201 3.68 -30.82 19.32
CA TRP A 201 3.51 -32.23 19.73
C TRP A 201 2.66 -32.35 21.01
N LEU A 202 2.94 -31.54 22.03
CA LEU A 202 2.21 -31.54 23.30
C LEU A 202 0.74 -31.11 23.16
N ALA A 203 0.48 -30.05 22.40
CA ALA A 203 -0.88 -29.58 22.10
C ALA A 203 -1.69 -30.68 21.39
N SER A 204 -1.07 -31.38 20.46
CA SER A 204 -1.71 -32.50 19.75
C SER A 204 -2.04 -33.68 20.66
N GLN A 205 -1.11 -34.08 21.54
CA GLN A 205 -1.38 -35.13 22.53
C GLN A 205 -2.55 -34.75 23.45
N PHE A 206 -2.61 -33.48 23.86
CA PHE A 206 -3.71 -32.97 24.66
C PHE A 206 -5.05 -33.00 23.90
N MET A 207 -5.06 -32.56 22.64
CA MET A 207 -6.26 -32.61 21.79
C MET A 207 -6.72 -34.03 21.48
N GLN A 208 -5.80 -34.99 21.34
CA GLN A 208 -6.12 -36.42 21.17
C GLN A 208 -6.82 -36.97 22.42
N ASP A 209 -6.28 -36.70 23.61
CA ASP A 209 -6.88 -37.12 24.89
C ASP A 209 -8.27 -36.51 25.12
N ARG A 210 -8.45 -35.24 24.72
CA ARG A 210 -9.67 -34.45 24.97
C ARG A 210 -10.56 -34.26 23.73
N GLN A 211 -10.42 -35.11 22.70
CA GLN A 211 -11.01 -34.90 21.38
C GLN A 211 -12.53 -34.62 21.43
N GLY A 212 -13.29 -35.38 22.20
CA GLY A 212 -14.75 -35.23 22.31
C GLY A 212 -15.24 -34.01 23.10
N ALA A 213 -14.35 -33.33 23.82
CA ALA A 213 -14.68 -32.17 24.67
C ALA A 213 -14.11 -30.85 24.14
N MET A 214 -13.18 -30.89 23.17
CA MET A 214 -12.44 -29.71 22.71
C MET A 214 -13.34 -28.64 22.10
N ALA A 215 -14.28 -29.03 21.23
CA ALA A 215 -15.21 -28.09 20.60
C ALA A 215 -16.12 -27.40 21.62
N ALA A 216 -16.60 -28.15 22.62
CA ALA A 216 -17.41 -27.61 23.71
C ALA A 216 -16.59 -26.68 24.62
N ALA A 217 -15.36 -27.06 24.96
CA ALA A 217 -14.44 -26.24 25.76
C ALA A 217 -14.15 -24.90 25.07
N LEU A 218 -13.90 -24.90 23.75
CA LEU A 218 -13.68 -23.69 22.97
C LEU A 218 -14.91 -22.79 22.93
N GLY A 219 -16.12 -23.36 22.88
CA GLY A 219 -17.37 -22.60 22.94
C GLY A 219 -17.61 -21.88 24.28
N VAL A 220 -17.04 -22.38 25.37
CA VAL A 220 -17.15 -21.78 26.73
C VAL A 220 -16.04 -20.76 27.02
N LEU A 221 -14.88 -20.91 26.38
CA LEU A 221 -13.75 -19.99 26.59
C LEU A 221 -14.10 -18.56 26.16
N PRO A 222 -13.64 -17.55 26.93
CA PRO A 222 -13.69 -16.15 26.50
C PRO A 222 -12.98 -15.93 25.17
N ASP A 223 -13.49 -15.00 24.37
CA ASP A 223 -13.02 -14.76 23.00
C ASP A 223 -11.51 -14.51 22.93
N PHE A 224 -10.93 -13.74 23.86
CA PHE A 224 -9.49 -13.46 23.87
C PHE A 224 -8.60 -14.70 24.13
N LEU A 225 -9.09 -15.72 24.86
CA LEU A 225 -8.38 -16.98 25.07
C LEU A 225 -8.58 -17.91 23.88
N ARG A 226 -9.81 -17.97 23.35
CA ARG A 226 -10.15 -18.71 22.14
C ARG A 226 -9.31 -18.24 20.96
N ASP A 227 -9.20 -16.92 20.76
CA ASP A 227 -8.41 -16.30 19.71
C ASP A 227 -6.94 -16.69 19.78
N ARG A 228 -6.35 -16.84 20.98
CA ARG A 228 -4.96 -17.32 21.12
C ARG A 228 -4.79 -18.79 20.81
N ILE A 229 -5.78 -19.63 21.09
CA ILE A 229 -5.76 -21.04 20.67
C ILE A 229 -5.89 -21.11 19.15
N VAL A 230 -6.83 -20.36 18.57
CA VAL A 230 -7.06 -20.33 17.11
C VAL A 230 -5.84 -19.78 16.38
N THR A 231 -5.24 -18.69 16.87
CA THR A 231 -3.99 -18.13 16.31
C THR A 231 -2.86 -19.14 16.39
N GLN A 232 -2.71 -19.81 17.53
CA GLN A 232 -1.70 -20.86 17.68
C GLN A 232 -1.95 -22.07 16.75
N MET A 233 -3.21 -22.41 16.46
CA MET A 233 -3.57 -23.49 15.53
C MET A 233 -3.11 -23.25 14.09
N ARG A 234 -2.88 -21.99 13.72
CA ARG A 234 -2.24 -21.63 12.45
C ARG A 234 -0.86 -22.28 12.28
N ASP A 235 -0.13 -22.45 13.38
CA ASP A 235 1.21 -23.03 13.40
C ASP A 235 1.20 -24.55 13.41
N TYR A 236 0.02 -25.14 13.60
CA TYR A 236 -0.22 -26.59 13.67
C TYR A 236 -0.73 -27.17 12.35
N ALA A 237 -0.64 -26.41 11.28
CA ALA A 237 -1.12 -26.82 9.98
C ALA A 237 -0.45 -28.11 9.48
N GLY A 238 -1.27 -29.08 9.08
CA GLY A 238 -0.85 -30.44 8.71
C GLY A 238 -1.06 -31.50 9.81
N ASP A 239 -1.43 -31.14 11.03
CA ASP A 239 -1.79 -32.10 12.08
C ASP A 239 -3.21 -32.67 11.88
N GLU A 240 -3.35 -33.98 11.66
CA GLU A 240 -4.66 -34.67 11.52
C GLU A 240 -5.63 -34.45 12.71
N VAL A 241 -5.11 -34.27 13.92
CA VAL A 241 -5.89 -34.02 15.14
C VAL A 241 -6.42 -32.60 15.13
N VAL A 242 -5.57 -31.62 14.83
CA VAL A 242 -5.97 -30.22 14.71
C VAL A 242 -6.92 -30.04 13.55
N ALA A 243 -6.65 -30.69 12.41
CA ALA A 243 -7.54 -30.66 11.26
C ALA A 243 -8.93 -31.19 11.61
N ARG A 244 -9.01 -32.25 12.42
CA ARG A 244 -10.28 -32.81 12.91
C ARG A 244 -10.99 -31.88 13.89
N VAL A 245 -10.26 -31.30 14.85
CA VAL A 245 -10.82 -30.33 15.82
C VAL A 245 -11.35 -29.09 15.10
N LEU A 246 -10.57 -28.50 14.18
CA LEU A 246 -11.00 -27.39 13.34
C LEU A 246 -12.22 -27.78 12.48
N GLY A 247 -12.21 -28.97 11.89
CA GLY A 247 -13.33 -29.49 11.13
C GLY A 247 -14.61 -29.69 11.96
N ASP A 248 -14.50 -30.06 13.24
CA ASP A 248 -15.64 -30.16 14.14
C ASP A 248 -16.14 -28.79 14.62
N LEU A 249 -15.26 -27.80 14.81
CA LEU A 249 -15.66 -26.40 15.08
C LEU A 249 -16.43 -25.80 13.91
N LEU A 250 -16.02 -26.12 12.68
CA LEU A 250 -16.70 -25.69 11.45
C LEU A 250 -18.04 -26.40 11.18
N LYS A 251 -18.46 -27.31 12.09
CA LYS A 251 -19.82 -27.89 12.13
C LYS A 251 -20.69 -27.27 13.22
N LEU A 252 -20.21 -26.23 13.91
CA LEU A 252 -20.98 -25.45 14.88
C LEU A 252 -21.44 -24.12 14.25
N PRO A 253 -22.42 -23.42 14.84
CA PRO A 253 -22.77 -22.06 14.42
C PRO A 253 -21.54 -21.12 14.48
N PRO A 254 -21.37 -20.19 13.51
CA PRO A 254 -22.27 -19.89 12.40
C PRO A 254 -22.13 -20.79 11.15
N PHE A 255 -21.21 -21.77 11.13
CA PHE A 255 -20.82 -22.49 9.91
C PHE A 255 -21.72 -23.66 9.49
N CYS A 256 -22.60 -24.13 10.37
CA CYS A 256 -23.49 -25.27 10.08
C CYS A 256 -24.80 -24.87 9.40
N GLU A 257 -25.40 -23.75 9.81
CA GLU A 257 -26.72 -23.27 9.38
C GLU A 257 -26.82 -21.73 9.36
N GLY A 258 -25.73 -21.01 9.67
CA GLY A 258 -25.78 -19.56 9.91
C GLY A 258 -25.86 -18.74 8.63
N ALA A 259 -26.49 -17.57 8.73
CA ALA A 259 -26.51 -16.60 7.67
C ALA A 259 -25.14 -15.93 7.54
N ILE A 260 -24.82 -15.39 6.36
CA ILE A 260 -23.57 -14.66 6.14
C ILE A 260 -23.32 -13.56 7.20
N GLY A 261 -24.39 -12.90 7.67
CA GLY A 261 -24.33 -11.86 8.71
C GLY A 261 -23.91 -12.36 10.11
N ASP A 262 -23.98 -13.66 10.38
CA ASP A 262 -23.53 -14.26 11.64
C ASP A 262 -22.02 -14.56 11.63
N VAL A 263 -21.36 -14.45 10.47
CA VAL A 263 -19.91 -14.57 10.35
C VAL A 263 -19.27 -13.24 10.71
N ASP A 264 -18.93 -13.08 11.98
CA ASP A 264 -18.18 -11.94 12.50
C ASP A 264 -16.65 -12.07 12.27
N ASP A 265 -15.88 -11.10 12.77
CA ASP A 265 -14.42 -11.10 12.63
C ASP A 265 -13.75 -12.32 13.28
N GLY A 266 -14.31 -12.86 14.37
CA GLY A 266 -13.80 -14.06 15.03
C GLY A 266 -14.05 -15.31 14.19
N ALA A 267 -15.26 -15.47 13.66
CA ALA A 267 -15.61 -16.53 12.74
C ALA A 267 -14.79 -16.47 11.44
N GLY A 268 -14.59 -15.26 10.89
CA GLY A 268 -13.72 -15.03 9.74
C GLY A 268 -12.25 -15.42 10.00
N ARG A 269 -11.70 -15.08 11.19
CA ARG A 269 -10.35 -15.53 11.60
C ARG A 269 -10.26 -17.05 11.70
N LEU A 270 -11.28 -17.70 12.25
CA LEU A 270 -11.33 -19.17 12.36
C LEU A 270 -11.36 -19.84 10.97
N LEU A 271 -12.11 -19.29 10.01
CA LEU A 271 -12.08 -19.75 8.61
C LEU A 271 -10.67 -19.65 8.02
N HIS A 272 -9.97 -18.53 8.23
CA HIS A 272 -8.61 -18.35 7.72
C HIS A 272 -7.63 -19.36 8.32
N VAL A 273 -7.67 -19.56 9.64
CA VAL A 273 -6.84 -20.58 10.29
C VAL A 273 -7.19 -21.99 9.79
N ALA A 274 -8.48 -22.29 9.64
CA ALA A 274 -8.94 -23.57 9.14
C ALA A 274 -8.57 -23.79 7.67
N ALA A 275 -8.51 -22.76 6.83
CA ALA A 275 -8.02 -22.89 5.46
C ALA A 275 -6.56 -23.38 5.41
N ILE A 276 -5.75 -23.01 6.40
CA ILE A 276 -4.37 -23.46 6.51
C ILE A 276 -4.30 -24.90 7.07
N GLY A 277 -5.03 -25.16 8.17
CA GLY A 277 -4.94 -26.40 8.94
C GLY A 277 -5.88 -27.55 8.51
N ALA A 278 -7.05 -27.23 7.97
CA ALA A 278 -8.13 -28.14 7.58
C ALA A 278 -8.82 -27.66 6.28
N PRO A 279 -8.09 -27.54 5.15
CA PRO A 279 -8.55 -26.81 3.97
C PRO A 279 -9.89 -27.31 3.41
N GLU A 280 -10.09 -28.62 3.35
CA GLU A 280 -11.37 -29.23 2.90
C GLU A 280 -12.56 -28.81 3.78
N ALA A 281 -12.39 -28.89 5.11
CA ALA A 281 -13.45 -28.53 6.04
C ALA A 281 -13.76 -27.03 5.99
N ALA A 282 -12.73 -26.19 5.79
CA ALA A 282 -12.90 -24.75 5.60
C ALA A 282 -13.66 -24.44 4.31
N MET A 283 -13.32 -25.10 3.19
CA MET A 283 -14.04 -24.93 1.93
C MET A 283 -15.51 -25.36 2.07
N ASP A 284 -15.77 -26.52 2.68
CA ASP A 284 -17.14 -26.99 2.92
C ASP A 284 -17.93 -26.01 3.80
N ALA A 285 -17.29 -25.39 4.79
CA ALA A 285 -17.91 -24.39 5.66
C ALA A 285 -18.24 -23.10 4.91
N ILE A 286 -17.33 -22.62 4.06
CA ILE A 286 -17.55 -21.43 3.24
C ILE A 286 -18.71 -21.67 2.28
N GLU A 287 -18.77 -22.82 1.61
CA GLU A 287 -19.90 -23.15 0.71
C GLU A 287 -21.24 -23.22 1.45
N ARG A 288 -21.27 -23.79 2.67
CA ARG A 288 -22.48 -23.78 3.51
C ARG A 288 -22.92 -22.37 3.88
N VAL A 289 -21.98 -21.49 4.23
CA VAL A 289 -22.29 -20.10 4.60
C VAL A 289 -22.76 -19.29 3.40
N LEU A 290 -22.21 -19.54 2.21
CA LEU A 290 -22.57 -18.84 0.97
C LEU A 290 -23.83 -19.41 0.30
N ILE A 291 -24.39 -20.52 0.80
CA ILE A 291 -25.56 -21.14 0.19
C ILE A 291 -26.78 -20.22 0.29
N ASN A 292 -27.46 -20.00 -0.83
CA ASN A 292 -28.65 -19.15 -0.94
C ASN A 292 -28.45 -17.67 -0.51
N VAL A 293 -27.21 -17.17 -0.45
CA VAL A 293 -26.94 -15.76 -0.15
C VAL A 293 -27.14 -14.91 -1.41
N THR A 294 -27.83 -13.79 -1.26
CA THR A 294 -28.10 -12.84 -2.36
C THR A 294 -26.92 -11.88 -2.59
N PRO A 295 -26.74 -11.33 -3.80
CA PRO A 295 -25.72 -10.31 -4.07
C PRO A 295 -25.84 -9.06 -3.17
N GLU A 296 -27.06 -8.69 -2.79
CA GLU A 296 -27.33 -7.58 -1.88
C GLU A 296 -26.79 -7.85 -0.48
N GLU A 297 -27.06 -9.04 0.08
CA GLU A 297 -26.53 -9.46 1.39
C GLU A 297 -25.00 -9.51 1.40
N LEU A 298 -24.38 -9.98 0.32
CA LEU A 298 -22.91 -10.00 0.19
C LEU A 298 -22.30 -8.59 0.15
N ARG A 299 -23.01 -7.62 -0.42
CA ARG A 299 -22.54 -6.23 -0.53
C ARG A 299 -22.63 -5.49 0.81
N GLU A 300 -23.67 -5.76 1.59
CA GLU A 300 -23.89 -5.17 2.93
C GLU A 300 -23.05 -5.84 4.02
N TRP A 301 -22.53 -7.05 3.79
CA TRP A 301 -21.72 -7.79 4.76
C TRP A 301 -20.31 -7.22 4.93
N GLY A 302 -20.01 -6.77 6.15
CA GLY A 302 -18.72 -6.17 6.55
C GLY A 302 -17.90 -7.02 7.54
N PRO A 303 -18.39 -7.28 8.76
CA PRO A 303 -17.67 -8.05 9.77
C PRO A 303 -17.30 -9.45 9.25
N GLY A 304 -16.10 -9.96 9.50
CA GLY A 304 -15.70 -11.32 9.08
C GLY A 304 -15.34 -11.49 7.60
N ARG A 305 -15.75 -10.57 6.71
CA ARG A 305 -15.53 -10.64 5.26
C ARG A 305 -14.06 -10.83 4.89
N ARG A 306 -13.17 -10.00 5.43
CA ARG A 306 -11.73 -10.12 5.16
C ARG A 306 -11.15 -11.45 5.63
N GLY A 307 -11.62 -11.98 6.75
CA GLY A 307 -11.23 -13.30 7.24
C GLY A 307 -11.58 -14.41 6.24
N MET A 308 -12.79 -14.36 5.67
CA MET A 308 -13.20 -15.30 4.61
C MET A 308 -12.40 -15.10 3.32
N ILE A 309 -12.13 -13.86 2.90
CA ILE A 309 -11.32 -13.57 1.72
C ILE A 309 -9.90 -14.13 1.88
N TYR A 310 -9.27 -13.94 3.05
CA TYR A 310 -7.95 -14.53 3.33
C TYR A 310 -8.01 -16.06 3.39
N ALA A 311 -9.08 -16.64 3.92
CA ALA A 311 -9.30 -18.08 3.86
C ALA A 311 -9.33 -18.58 2.41
N LEU A 312 -10.11 -17.94 1.54
CA LEU A 312 -10.21 -18.28 0.13
C LEU A 312 -8.88 -18.07 -0.61
N GLU A 313 -8.13 -17.01 -0.29
CA GLU A 313 -6.80 -16.78 -0.84
C GLU A 313 -5.85 -17.95 -0.53
N VAL A 314 -5.88 -18.49 0.71
CA VAL A 314 -5.13 -19.70 1.06
C VAL A 314 -5.65 -20.92 0.30
N LEU A 315 -6.97 -21.10 0.22
CA LEU A 315 -7.58 -22.27 -0.42
C LEU A 315 -7.29 -22.37 -1.93
N LEU A 316 -7.16 -21.23 -2.62
CA LEU A 316 -6.75 -21.17 -4.02
C LEU A 316 -5.42 -21.90 -4.28
N TRP A 317 -4.54 -22.02 -3.29
CA TRP A 317 -3.26 -22.71 -3.47
C TRP A 317 -3.36 -24.22 -3.58
N PHE A 318 -4.47 -24.83 -3.18
CA PHE A 318 -4.68 -26.26 -3.31
C PHE A 318 -5.37 -26.58 -4.64
N GLU A 319 -4.65 -27.24 -5.56
CA GLU A 319 -5.12 -27.57 -6.92
C GLU A 319 -6.52 -28.22 -6.95
N HIS A 320 -6.78 -29.17 -6.04
CA HIS A 320 -8.06 -29.87 -5.94
C HIS A 320 -9.21 -29.00 -5.39
N LEU A 321 -8.91 -27.87 -4.75
CA LEU A 321 -9.90 -26.90 -4.24
C LEU A 321 -10.02 -25.64 -5.09
N TYR A 322 -9.11 -25.45 -6.05
CA TYR A 322 -9.02 -24.23 -6.83
C TYR A 322 -10.37 -23.80 -7.42
N GLN A 323 -11.07 -24.70 -8.11
CA GLN A 323 -12.35 -24.38 -8.76
C GLN A 323 -13.41 -23.92 -7.75
N ARG A 324 -13.51 -24.61 -6.60
CA ARG A 324 -14.47 -24.27 -5.53
C ARG A 324 -14.14 -22.91 -4.91
N ALA A 325 -12.87 -22.67 -4.59
CA ALA A 325 -12.40 -21.41 -4.01
C ALA A 325 -12.54 -20.22 -4.98
N ALA A 326 -12.19 -20.43 -6.26
CA ALA A 326 -12.32 -19.41 -7.30
C ALA A 326 -13.79 -19.03 -7.54
N SER A 327 -14.70 -20.01 -7.54
CA SER A 327 -16.15 -19.77 -7.67
C SER A 327 -16.71 -19.00 -6.47
N ALA A 328 -16.30 -19.35 -5.25
CA ALA A 328 -16.68 -18.60 -4.04
C ALA A 328 -16.15 -17.15 -4.07
N LEU A 329 -14.90 -16.94 -4.49
CA LEU A 329 -14.35 -15.59 -4.69
C LEU A 329 -15.08 -14.81 -5.77
N LEU A 330 -15.51 -15.47 -6.86
CA LEU A 330 -16.26 -14.83 -7.93
C LEU A 330 -17.59 -14.27 -7.43
N LEU A 331 -18.31 -15.03 -6.58
CA LEU A 331 -19.54 -14.55 -5.93
C LEU A 331 -19.29 -13.29 -5.10
N LEU A 332 -18.20 -13.26 -4.33
CA LEU A 332 -17.81 -12.10 -3.52
C LEU A 332 -17.35 -10.91 -4.38
N ALA A 333 -16.70 -11.17 -5.51
CA ALA A 333 -16.20 -10.16 -6.45
C ALA A 333 -17.32 -9.48 -7.24
N VAL A 334 -18.36 -10.22 -7.64
CA VAL A 334 -19.58 -9.63 -8.26
C VAL A 334 -20.29 -8.67 -7.29
N SER A 335 -20.14 -8.89 -5.99
CA SER A 335 -20.71 -8.07 -4.92
C SER A 335 -19.64 -7.31 -4.14
N GLU A 336 -18.61 -6.81 -4.84
CA GLU A 336 -17.49 -6.12 -4.22
C GLU A 336 -17.93 -4.86 -3.45
N ASN A 337 -17.36 -4.65 -2.26
CA ASN A 337 -17.68 -3.52 -1.38
C ASN A 337 -16.43 -2.76 -0.87
N GLU A 338 -15.23 -3.14 -1.32
CA GLU A 338 -13.97 -2.48 -0.97
C GLU A 338 -13.26 -1.87 -2.20
N THR A 339 -12.56 -0.74 -2.01
CA THR A 339 -11.81 -0.04 -3.07
C THR A 339 -10.31 -0.38 -3.10
N TRP A 340 -9.80 -1.17 -2.14
CA TRP A 340 -8.40 -1.58 -2.10
C TRP A 340 -8.13 -2.74 -3.07
N SER A 341 -6.91 -2.81 -3.61
CA SER A 341 -6.55 -3.78 -4.65
C SER A 341 -6.44 -5.24 -4.19
N ASN A 342 -6.37 -5.50 -2.88
CA ASN A 342 -6.35 -6.84 -2.29
C ASN A 342 -7.74 -7.32 -1.83
N ASN A 343 -8.79 -6.85 -2.50
CA ASN A 343 -10.16 -7.30 -2.33
C ASN A 343 -10.44 -8.61 -3.11
N SER A 344 -11.69 -9.08 -3.11
CA SER A 344 -12.07 -10.36 -3.75
C SER A 344 -11.79 -10.35 -5.25
N THR A 345 -12.09 -9.22 -5.90
CA THR A 345 -11.84 -9.02 -7.33
C THR A 345 -10.36 -9.12 -7.66
N GLY A 346 -9.51 -8.38 -6.93
CA GLY A 346 -8.07 -8.34 -7.18
C GLY A 346 -7.38 -9.68 -6.90
N ILE A 347 -7.78 -10.41 -5.86
CA ILE A 347 -7.24 -11.74 -5.55
C ILE A 347 -7.60 -12.73 -6.66
N LEU A 348 -8.88 -12.79 -7.07
CA LEU A 348 -9.32 -13.70 -8.12
C LEU A 348 -8.64 -13.43 -9.46
N GLN A 349 -8.57 -12.15 -9.88
CA GLN A 349 -7.89 -11.75 -11.10
C GLN A 349 -6.40 -12.09 -11.04
N GLY A 350 -5.77 -11.92 -9.88
CA GLY A 350 -4.37 -12.28 -9.65
C GLY A 350 -4.05 -13.74 -9.97
N THR A 351 -5.02 -14.66 -9.89
CA THR A 351 -4.82 -16.07 -10.22
C THR A 351 -4.48 -16.34 -11.67
N PHE A 352 -4.73 -15.41 -12.59
CA PHE A 352 -4.42 -15.54 -14.02
C PHE A 352 -3.01 -15.03 -14.40
N ARG A 353 -2.20 -14.65 -13.41
CA ARG A 353 -0.78 -14.34 -13.61
C ARG A 353 0.04 -15.60 -13.83
N LEU A 354 1.13 -15.49 -14.60
CA LEU A 354 1.94 -16.62 -14.99
C LEU A 354 3.01 -16.96 -13.95
N GLN A 355 3.65 -15.97 -13.34
CA GLN A 355 4.76 -16.19 -12.40
C GLN A 355 4.32 -16.07 -10.93
N LEU A 356 3.36 -15.19 -10.65
CA LEU A 356 2.87 -14.84 -9.31
C LEU A 356 1.36 -15.06 -9.19
N GLY A 357 0.85 -16.17 -9.74
CA GLY A 357 -0.57 -16.53 -9.72
C GLY A 357 -1.11 -16.89 -8.33
N GLY A 358 -0.26 -17.15 -7.35
CA GLY A 358 -0.70 -17.51 -6.00
C GLY A 358 -1.51 -18.80 -5.96
N THR A 359 -1.18 -19.78 -6.80
CA THR A 359 -1.84 -21.09 -6.81
C THR A 359 -0.96 -22.19 -7.40
N SER A 360 -1.13 -23.43 -6.93
CA SER A 360 -0.57 -24.64 -7.55
C SER A 360 -1.38 -25.15 -8.74
N ALA A 361 -2.60 -24.64 -8.97
CA ALA A 361 -3.44 -25.07 -10.07
C ALA A 361 -2.74 -24.80 -11.42
N PRO A 362 -2.62 -25.82 -12.31
CA PRO A 362 -2.11 -25.61 -13.66
C PRO A 362 -2.91 -24.55 -14.40
N TYR A 363 -2.25 -23.75 -15.23
CA TYR A 363 -2.93 -22.65 -15.93
C TYR A 363 -4.09 -23.14 -16.81
N SER A 364 -3.99 -24.34 -17.38
CA SER A 364 -5.07 -24.99 -18.13
C SER A 364 -6.34 -25.19 -17.30
N GLN A 365 -6.21 -25.60 -16.03
CA GLN A 365 -7.33 -25.75 -15.11
C GLN A 365 -7.98 -24.39 -14.79
N ARG A 366 -7.17 -23.32 -14.70
CA ARG A 366 -7.67 -21.94 -14.50
C ARG A 366 -8.49 -21.46 -15.70
N LEU A 367 -8.02 -21.78 -16.91
CA LEU A 367 -8.73 -21.47 -18.16
C LEU A 367 -10.00 -22.30 -18.33
N GLU A 368 -10.00 -23.57 -17.94
CA GLU A 368 -11.18 -24.43 -17.95
C GLU A 368 -12.26 -23.87 -16.99
N TRP A 369 -11.86 -23.54 -15.76
CA TRP A 369 -12.75 -22.86 -14.81
C TRP A 369 -13.30 -21.54 -15.37
N ALA A 370 -12.44 -20.68 -15.93
CA ALA A 370 -12.87 -19.43 -16.52
C ALA A 370 -13.87 -19.63 -17.67
N ARG A 371 -13.65 -20.65 -18.50
CA ARG A 371 -14.55 -21.01 -19.60
C ARG A 371 -15.93 -21.39 -19.07
N ASP A 372 -15.98 -22.27 -18.07
CA ASP A 372 -17.25 -22.73 -17.48
C ASP A 372 -18.04 -21.54 -16.91
N GLU A 373 -17.35 -20.64 -16.20
CA GLU A 373 -17.97 -19.42 -15.66
C GLU A 373 -18.43 -18.45 -16.75
N ILE A 374 -17.69 -18.31 -17.85
CA ILE A 374 -18.09 -17.50 -19.02
C ILE A 374 -19.35 -18.09 -19.67
N GLU A 375 -19.42 -19.41 -19.83
CA GLU A 375 -20.54 -20.10 -20.47
C GLU A 375 -21.81 -20.11 -19.60
N ALA A 376 -21.65 -20.10 -18.28
CA ALA A 376 -22.75 -19.97 -17.32
C ALA A 376 -23.20 -18.51 -17.05
N ALA A 377 -22.41 -17.51 -17.50
CA ALA A 377 -22.34 -16.18 -16.91
C ALA A 377 -23.65 -15.34 -16.91
N GLN A 378 -23.80 -14.56 -15.83
CA GLN A 378 -24.57 -13.32 -15.77
C GLN A 378 -23.68 -12.11 -16.17
N PRO A 379 -24.24 -10.98 -16.65
CA PRO A 379 -23.46 -9.85 -17.16
C PRO A 379 -22.37 -9.29 -16.23
N GLY A 380 -22.55 -9.37 -14.91
CA GLY A 380 -21.60 -8.86 -13.90
C GLY A 380 -20.28 -9.63 -13.78
N VAL A 381 -20.21 -10.87 -14.31
CA VAL A 381 -19.01 -11.72 -14.26
C VAL A 381 -17.97 -11.31 -15.31
N LEU A 382 -18.43 -10.83 -16.48
CA LEU A 382 -17.56 -10.58 -17.64
C LEU A 382 -16.42 -9.59 -17.35
N PRO A 383 -16.64 -8.43 -16.69
CA PRO A 383 -15.55 -7.51 -16.38
C PRO A 383 -14.47 -8.12 -15.47
N ILE A 384 -14.88 -8.98 -14.54
CA ILE A 384 -13.96 -9.64 -13.60
C ILE A 384 -13.04 -10.60 -14.36
N LEU A 385 -13.62 -11.47 -15.20
CA LEU A 385 -12.87 -12.46 -15.96
C LEU A 385 -12.00 -11.82 -17.06
N VAL A 386 -12.49 -10.79 -17.76
CA VAL A 386 -11.64 -10.03 -18.71
C VAL A 386 -10.44 -9.41 -17.98
N GLY A 387 -10.66 -8.80 -16.82
CA GLY A 387 -9.58 -8.23 -16.01
C GLY A 387 -8.56 -9.27 -15.56
N GLY A 388 -9.00 -10.48 -15.21
CA GLY A 388 -8.15 -11.62 -14.87
C GLY A 388 -7.33 -12.11 -16.05
N LEU A 389 -7.99 -12.51 -17.14
CA LEU A 389 -7.34 -13.03 -18.36
C LEU A 389 -6.34 -12.02 -18.96
N ARG A 390 -6.57 -10.71 -18.79
CA ARG A 390 -5.64 -9.66 -19.20
C ARG A 390 -4.26 -9.78 -18.54
N HIS A 391 -4.15 -10.31 -17.31
CA HIS A 391 -2.86 -10.52 -16.66
C HIS A 391 -1.95 -11.48 -17.44
N ALA A 392 -2.52 -12.39 -18.22
CA ALA A 392 -1.75 -13.25 -19.12
C ALA A 392 -1.03 -12.47 -20.24
N LEU A 393 -1.43 -11.23 -20.49
CA LEU A 393 -0.88 -10.35 -21.51
C LEU A 393 -0.04 -9.21 -20.89
N GLU A 394 0.38 -9.35 -19.63
CA GLU A 394 1.25 -8.40 -18.96
C GLU A 394 2.70 -8.93 -18.87
N SER A 395 3.63 -8.00 -18.70
CA SER A 395 5.07 -8.28 -18.59
C SER A 395 5.62 -8.14 -17.16
N HIS A 396 4.91 -7.40 -16.29
CA HIS A 396 5.32 -7.13 -14.92
C HIS A 396 4.24 -7.67 -13.98
N GLU A 397 4.65 -8.44 -12.98
CA GLU A 397 3.75 -9.01 -11.97
C GLU A 397 4.27 -8.63 -10.58
N ALA A 398 3.34 -8.29 -9.68
CA ALA A 398 3.64 -8.06 -8.26
C ALA A 398 2.48 -8.57 -7.41
N ARG A 399 2.79 -9.29 -6.32
CA ARG A 399 1.80 -9.84 -5.39
C ARG A 399 2.32 -9.77 -3.96
N ALA A 400 1.43 -9.49 -3.00
CA ALA A 400 1.73 -9.66 -1.59
C ALA A 400 1.90 -11.15 -1.25
N ALA A 401 2.78 -11.47 -0.31
CA ALA A 401 2.95 -12.86 0.13
C ALA A 401 1.71 -13.32 0.92
N THR A 402 1.18 -14.49 0.55
CA THR A 402 0.13 -15.17 1.31
C THR A 402 0.77 -15.90 2.49
N ASP A 403 0.17 -15.79 3.67
CA ASP A 403 0.76 -16.31 4.89
C ASP A 403 0.11 -17.64 5.30
N PHE A 404 0.91 -18.70 5.24
CA PHE A 404 0.56 -20.09 5.47
C PHE A 404 0.81 -20.56 6.91
N GLY A 405 1.15 -19.66 7.84
CA GLY A 405 1.43 -20.09 9.21
C GLY A 405 2.59 -21.09 9.29
N GLY A 406 2.41 -22.14 10.09
CA GLY A 406 3.38 -23.23 10.23
C GLY A 406 3.46 -24.19 9.03
N ARG A 407 2.67 -23.96 7.97
CA ARG A 407 2.68 -24.76 6.74
C ARG A 407 3.59 -24.12 5.70
N SER A 408 4.31 -24.93 4.94
CA SER A 408 4.89 -24.46 3.68
C SER A 408 3.78 -24.28 2.64
N ALA A 409 3.79 -23.14 1.94
CA ALA A 409 2.92 -22.93 0.79
C ALA A 409 3.08 -24.09 -0.23
N PRO A 410 1.98 -24.61 -0.80
CA PRO A 410 2.04 -25.49 -1.96
C PRO A 410 2.96 -24.91 -3.05
N PRO A 411 3.64 -25.76 -3.87
CA PRO A 411 4.50 -25.25 -4.94
C PRO A 411 3.67 -24.43 -5.92
N GLU A 412 3.95 -23.14 -6.01
CA GLU A 412 3.26 -22.24 -6.95
C GLU A 412 3.51 -22.73 -8.39
N TRP A 413 2.45 -22.89 -9.17
CA TRP A 413 2.61 -23.21 -10.57
C TRP A 413 3.26 -22.03 -11.30
N ARG A 414 4.25 -22.36 -12.12
CA ARG A 414 4.92 -21.46 -13.05
C ARG A 414 5.19 -22.25 -14.33
N PRO A 415 5.20 -21.61 -15.51
CA PRO A 415 5.50 -22.32 -16.74
C PRO A 415 6.91 -22.94 -16.64
N ALA A 416 7.00 -24.25 -16.83
CA ALA A 416 8.25 -25.00 -16.81
C ALA A 416 9.03 -24.85 -18.11
N SER A 417 8.37 -24.43 -19.20
CA SER A 417 8.98 -24.20 -20.51
C SER A 417 8.36 -23.02 -21.25
N VAL A 418 9.02 -22.61 -22.34
CA VAL A 418 8.51 -21.55 -23.23
C VAL A 418 7.21 -22.00 -23.91
N GLU A 419 7.08 -23.28 -24.21
CA GLU A 419 5.86 -23.87 -24.78
C GLU A 419 4.70 -23.77 -23.80
N GLU A 420 4.90 -24.10 -22.52
CA GLU A 420 3.85 -23.98 -21.50
C GLU A 420 3.48 -22.50 -21.24
N GLU A 421 4.45 -21.58 -21.25
CA GLU A 421 4.17 -20.14 -21.21
C GLU A 421 3.31 -19.72 -22.42
N PHE A 422 3.66 -20.18 -23.62
CA PHE A 422 2.93 -19.87 -24.85
C PHE A 422 1.50 -20.42 -24.82
N GLU A 423 1.30 -21.66 -24.36
CA GLU A 423 -0.02 -22.28 -24.20
C GLU A 423 -0.89 -21.51 -23.20
N ALA A 424 -0.33 -21.09 -22.06
CA ALA A 424 -1.04 -20.27 -21.07
C ALA A 424 -1.51 -18.93 -21.66
N ARG A 425 -0.60 -18.17 -22.29
CA ARG A 425 -0.94 -16.86 -22.87
C ARG A 425 -1.92 -16.98 -24.03
N SER A 426 -1.72 -17.99 -24.88
CA SER A 426 -2.64 -18.21 -26.00
C SER A 426 -4.02 -18.68 -25.56
N GLY A 427 -4.11 -19.54 -24.54
CA GLY A 427 -5.41 -19.95 -24.00
C GLY A 427 -6.20 -18.78 -23.40
N ALA A 428 -5.52 -17.87 -22.70
CA ALA A 428 -6.16 -16.64 -22.20
C ALA A 428 -6.60 -15.70 -23.34
N TRP A 429 -5.76 -15.54 -24.38
CA TRP A 429 -6.12 -14.80 -25.60
C TRP A 429 -7.35 -15.41 -26.28
N ASP A 430 -7.38 -16.73 -26.44
CA ASP A 430 -8.45 -17.45 -27.12
C ASP A 430 -9.77 -17.32 -26.35
N LEU A 431 -9.75 -17.30 -25.01
CA LEU A 431 -10.93 -17.00 -24.19
C LEU A 431 -11.41 -15.54 -24.34
N LEU A 432 -10.50 -14.56 -24.33
CA LEU A 432 -10.87 -13.16 -24.57
C LEU A 432 -11.57 -13.00 -25.94
N VAL A 433 -11.02 -13.60 -26.99
CA VAL A 433 -11.60 -13.61 -28.33
C VAL A 433 -12.95 -14.33 -28.35
N TYR A 434 -13.07 -15.46 -27.66
CA TYR A 434 -14.34 -16.18 -27.52
C TYR A 434 -15.41 -15.32 -26.86
N MET A 435 -15.09 -14.59 -25.79
CA MET A 435 -16.02 -13.68 -25.12
C MET A 435 -16.51 -12.59 -26.08
N ALA A 436 -15.61 -11.94 -26.81
CA ALA A 436 -15.98 -10.89 -27.77
C ALA A 436 -16.86 -11.41 -28.92
N ARG A 437 -16.68 -12.66 -29.34
CA ARG A 437 -17.51 -13.30 -30.37
C ARG A 437 -18.90 -13.72 -29.87
N THR A 438 -19.04 -14.05 -28.59
CA THR A 438 -20.26 -14.62 -28.01
C THR A 438 -21.12 -13.59 -27.29
N SER A 439 -20.53 -12.50 -26.80
CA SER A 439 -21.23 -11.46 -26.03
C SER A 439 -20.82 -10.06 -26.48
N HIS A 440 -21.76 -9.34 -27.10
CA HIS A 440 -21.56 -7.96 -27.55
C HIS A 440 -21.22 -7.01 -26.39
N ALA A 441 -21.74 -7.27 -25.19
CA ALA A 441 -21.46 -6.48 -23.99
C ALA A 441 -19.99 -6.57 -23.54
N SER A 442 -19.26 -7.63 -23.93
CA SER A 442 -17.85 -7.82 -23.58
C SER A 442 -16.88 -7.13 -24.54
N ILE A 443 -17.34 -6.74 -25.74
CA ILE A 443 -16.48 -6.23 -26.83
C ILE A 443 -15.61 -5.04 -26.36
N PRO A 444 -16.14 -3.99 -25.70
CA PRO A 444 -15.32 -2.86 -25.28
C PRO A 444 -14.24 -3.25 -24.25
N LEU A 445 -14.59 -4.15 -23.32
CA LEU A 445 -13.68 -4.62 -22.27
C LEU A 445 -12.56 -5.48 -22.87
N VAL A 446 -12.91 -6.38 -23.79
CA VAL A 446 -11.96 -7.23 -24.49
C VAL A 446 -11.04 -6.40 -25.39
N ALA A 447 -11.57 -5.41 -26.10
CA ALA A 447 -10.76 -4.53 -26.94
C ALA A 447 -9.71 -3.77 -26.12
N ASP A 448 -10.07 -3.23 -24.95
CA ASP A 448 -9.11 -2.59 -24.04
C ASP A 448 -8.05 -3.60 -23.53
N ALA A 449 -8.48 -4.79 -23.11
CA ALA A 449 -7.56 -5.84 -22.64
C ALA A 449 -6.56 -6.27 -23.73
N ILE A 450 -7.05 -6.50 -24.96
CA ILE A 450 -6.22 -6.85 -26.12
C ILE A 450 -5.31 -5.69 -26.50
N ALA A 451 -5.81 -4.46 -26.58
CA ALA A 451 -5.02 -3.29 -26.96
C ALA A 451 -3.83 -3.06 -26.00
N ARG A 452 -4.08 -3.14 -24.68
CA ARG A 452 -3.02 -3.02 -23.66
C ARG A 452 -2.05 -4.20 -23.68
N GLY A 453 -2.57 -5.39 -23.96
CA GLY A 453 -1.80 -6.63 -24.04
C GLY A 453 -1.07 -6.86 -25.37
N MET A 454 -1.38 -6.07 -26.41
CA MET A 454 -0.96 -6.30 -27.80
C MET A 454 0.55 -6.47 -27.94
N ARG A 455 1.30 -5.56 -27.31
CA ARG A 455 2.75 -5.56 -27.33
C ARG A 455 3.34 -6.85 -26.73
N VAL A 456 2.79 -7.32 -25.60
CA VAL A 456 3.25 -8.55 -24.96
C VAL A 456 2.83 -9.77 -25.77
N ALA A 457 1.61 -9.79 -26.30
CA ALA A 457 1.11 -10.87 -27.14
C ALA A 457 2.04 -11.10 -28.36
N LEU A 458 2.38 -10.02 -29.07
CA LEU A 458 3.28 -10.07 -30.23
C LEU A 458 4.70 -10.49 -29.85
N ARG A 459 5.29 -9.88 -28.81
CA ARG A 459 6.62 -10.24 -28.30
C ARG A 459 6.72 -11.72 -27.89
N ARG A 460 5.62 -12.30 -27.40
CA ARG A 460 5.54 -13.68 -26.91
C ARG A 460 5.07 -14.67 -27.99
N GLY A 461 5.06 -14.27 -29.26
CA GLY A 461 4.85 -15.16 -30.40
C GLY A 461 3.39 -15.37 -30.82
N LEU A 462 2.44 -14.56 -30.34
CA LEU A 462 1.02 -14.68 -30.71
C LEU A 462 0.67 -13.99 -32.04
N THR A 463 1.64 -13.60 -32.87
CA THR A 463 1.46 -12.87 -34.13
C THR A 463 0.37 -13.46 -35.02
N GLN A 464 0.41 -14.78 -35.28
CA GLN A 464 -0.59 -15.41 -36.14
C GLN A 464 -2.01 -15.33 -35.57
N ARG A 465 -2.15 -15.51 -34.24
CA ARG A 465 -3.46 -15.35 -33.58
C ARG A 465 -3.94 -13.90 -33.62
N VAL A 466 -3.04 -12.92 -33.51
CA VAL A 466 -3.38 -11.50 -33.65
C VAL A 466 -3.94 -11.24 -35.05
N LEU A 467 -3.21 -11.66 -36.10
CA LEU A 467 -3.61 -11.48 -37.50
C LEU A 467 -4.97 -12.13 -37.81
N GLU A 468 -5.20 -13.35 -37.32
CA GLU A 468 -6.44 -14.10 -37.58
C GLU A 468 -7.63 -13.64 -36.71
N HIS A 469 -7.42 -13.45 -35.42
CA HIS A 469 -8.53 -13.23 -34.48
C HIS A 469 -9.01 -11.80 -34.46
N VAL A 470 -8.12 -10.80 -34.61
CA VAL A 470 -8.52 -9.39 -34.53
C VAL A 470 -9.54 -9.08 -35.63
N LEU A 471 -9.35 -9.51 -36.87
CA LEU A 471 -10.30 -9.23 -37.96
C LEU A 471 -11.59 -10.07 -37.91
N SER A 472 -11.63 -11.11 -37.07
CA SER A 472 -12.80 -11.99 -36.96
C SER A 472 -13.94 -11.42 -36.12
N ILE A 473 -13.70 -10.31 -35.42
CA ILE A 473 -14.66 -9.68 -34.50
C ILE A 473 -15.14 -8.36 -35.12
N PRO A 474 -16.46 -8.08 -35.13
CA PRO A 474 -17.01 -6.83 -35.68
C PRO A 474 -16.83 -5.68 -34.68
N TRP A 475 -15.60 -5.18 -34.55
CA TRP A 475 -15.26 -4.02 -33.72
C TRP A 475 -15.97 -2.74 -34.20
N SER A 476 -16.46 -1.92 -33.28
CA SER A 476 -16.86 -0.56 -33.63
C SER A 476 -15.63 0.29 -33.95
N ALA A 477 -15.83 1.48 -34.51
CA ALA A 477 -14.73 2.40 -34.79
C ALA A 477 -13.85 2.68 -33.55
N LYS A 478 -14.47 2.80 -32.37
CA LYS A 478 -13.77 3.00 -31.10
C LYS A 478 -12.87 1.84 -30.72
N GLU A 479 -13.35 0.61 -30.84
CA GLU A 479 -12.51 -0.55 -30.56
C GLU A 479 -11.42 -0.72 -31.63
N ARG A 480 -11.71 -0.47 -32.91
CA ARG A 480 -10.69 -0.47 -33.98
C ARG A 480 -9.56 0.51 -33.67
N GLY A 481 -9.90 1.73 -33.24
CA GLY A 481 -8.93 2.74 -32.84
C GLY A 481 -8.05 2.32 -31.65
N LEU A 482 -8.65 1.74 -30.61
CA LEU A 482 -7.91 1.22 -29.45
C LEU A 482 -6.92 0.10 -29.85
N LEU A 483 -7.39 -0.85 -30.67
CA LEU A 483 -6.56 -1.94 -31.17
C LEU A 483 -5.43 -1.41 -32.08
N GLY A 484 -5.72 -0.40 -32.89
CA GLY A 484 -4.76 0.29 -33.75
C GLY A 484 -3.66 1.00 -32.97
N ASP A 485 -3.98 1.66 -31.85
CA ASP A 485 -3.01 2.26 -30.91
C ASP A 485 -2.12 1.18 -30.27
N GLY A 486 -2.72 0.10 -29.76
CA GLY A 486 -1.99 -1.03 -29.19
C GLY A 486 -1.01 -1.67 -30.19
N LEU A 487 -1.44 -1.83 -31.44
CA LEU A 487 -0.63 -2.35 -32.54
C LEU A 487 0.47 -1.36 -32.97
N GLY A 488 0.15 -0.06 -33.05
CA GLY A 488 1.10 1.00 -33.35
C GLY A 488 2.25 1.04 -32.34
N LYS A 489 1.93 0.98 -31.04
CA LYS A 489 2.93 0.88 -29.96
C LYS A 489 3.78 -0.38 -30.07
N ALA A 490 3.19 -1.51 -30.45
CA ALA A 490 3.96 -2.72 -30.65
C ALA A 490 4.95 -2.57 -31.83
N LEU A 491 4.51 -2.02 -32.96
CA LEU A 491 5.35 -1.73 -34.12
C LEU A 491 6.47 -0.70 -33.84
N GLU A 492 6.25 0.24 -32.92
CA GLU A 492 7.26 1.22 -32.51
C GLU A 492 8.32 0.62 -31.59
N PHE A 493 7.91 -0.18 -30.60
CA PHE A 493 8.78 -0.59 -29.50
C PHE A 493 9.31 -2.03 -29.58
N GLU A 494 8.76 -2.87 -30.46
CA GLU A 494 9.23 -4.24 -30.69
C GLU A 494 9.99 -4.36 -32.02
N GLN A 495 10.77 -5.44 -32.16
CA GLN A 495 11.48 -5.76 -33.40
C GLN A 495 10.82 -6.95 -34.07
N PHE A 496 10.48 -6.81 -35.34
CA PHE A 496 9.83 -7.84 -36.15
C PHE A 496 10.69 -8.18 -37.38
N GLY A 497 10.51 -9.38 -37.93
CA GLY A 497 11.05 -9.70 -39.25
C GLY A 497 10.36 -8.85 -40.35
N PRO A 498 10.99 -8.64 -41.52
CA PRO A 498 10.39 -7.82 -42.59
C PRO A 498 9.03 -8.32 -43.08
N GLU A 499 8.80 -9.63 -43.07
CA GLU A 499 7.53 -10.25 -43.47
C GLU A 499 6.44 -10.05 -42.41
N GLU A 500 6.75 -10.35 -41.14
CA GLU A 500 5.84 -10.14 -40.01
C GLU A 500 5.45 -8.66 -39.85
N GLU A 501 6.41 -7.74 -39.98
CA GLU A 501 6.14 -6.31 -39.92
C GLU A 501 5.18 -5.88 -41.03
N ALA A 502 5.34 -6.43 -42.25
CA ALA A 502 4.46 -6.14 -43.36
C ALA A 502 3.02 -6.62 -43.11
N GLU A 503 2.85 -7.82 -42.54
CA GLU A 503 1.54 -8.36 -42.16
C GLU A 503 0.88 -7.55 -41.04
N LEU A 504 1.64 -7.13 -40.02
CA LEU A 504 1.13 -6.29 -38.93
C LEU A 504 0.75 -4.88 -39.41
N ARG A 505 1.53 -4.30 -40.34
CA ARG A 505 1.16 -3.02 -40.98
C ARG A 505 -0.07 -3.17 -41.88
N TRP A 506 -0.24 -4.30 -42.54
CA TRP A 506 -1.47 -4.61 -43.26
C TRP A 506 -2.66 -4.69 -42.30
N LEU A 507 -2.55 -5.40 -41.18
CA LEU A 507 -3.60 -5.45 -40.15
C LEU A 507 -3.94 -4.05 -39.62
N GLN A 508 -2.94 -3.19 -39.41
CA GLN A 508 -3.16 -1.81 -39.00
C GLN A 508 -3.98 -1.03 -40.03
N ALA A 509 -3.73 -1.21 -41.33
CA ALA A 509 -4.52 -0.59 -42.39
C ALA A 509 -5.95 -1.14 -42.46
N GLU A 510 -6.15 -2.45 -42.26
CA GLU A 510 -7.49 -3.05 -42.18
C GLU A 510 -8.30 -2.48 -40.99
N LEU A 511 -7.66 -2.26 -39.84
CA LEU A 511 -8.30 -1.62 -38.67
C LEU A 511 -8.70 -0.17 -38.96
N GLN A 512 -7.92 0.58 -39.74
CA GLN A 512 -8.29 1.93 -40.17
C GLN A 512 -9.49 1.91 -41.12
N GLY A 513 -9.57 0.88 -41.98
CA GLY A 513 -10.63 0.68 -42.96
C GLY A 513 -10.28 1.25 -44.33
N HIS A 514 -11.03 0.82 -45.35
CA HIS A 514 -10.72 1.11 -46.76
C HIS A 514 -11.49 2.30 -47.31
N SER A 515 -12.72 2.51 -46.85
CA SER A 515 -13.54 3.64 -47.32
C SER A 515 -13.16 4.93 -46.60
N LEU A 516 -13.51 6.08 -47.19
CA LEU A 516 -13.36 7.38 -46.53
C LEU A 516 -14.18 7.44 -45.23
N ALA A 517 -15.39 6.87 -45.24
CA ALA A 517 -16.27 6.81 -44.07
C ALA A 517 -15.65 5.98 -42.93
N ASP A 518 -15.08 4.81 -43.23
CA ASP A 518 -14.48 3.94 -42.20
C ASP A 518 -13.27 4.58 -41.52
N ARG A 519 -12.42 5.25 -42.31
CA ARG A 519 -11.22 5.96 -41.83
C ARG A 519 -11.59 7.21 -41.06
N LEU A 520 -12.64 7.92 -41.47
CA LEU A 520 -13.17 9.04 -40.72
C LEU A 520 -13.66 8.61 -39.34
N ASP A 521 -14.48 7.54 -39.27
CA ASP A 521 -14.99 7.03 -38.00
C ASP A 521 -13.84 6.53 -37.11
N TYR A 522 -12.82 5.87 -37.69
CA TYR A 522 -11.61 5.46 -36.98
C TYR A 522 -10.86 6.65 -36.37
N VAL A 523 -10.57 7.68 -37.18
CA VAL A 523 -9.87 8.90 -36.76
C VAL A 523 -10.64 9.59 -35.63
N LEU A 524 -11.94 9.81 -35.79
CA LEU A 524 -12.76 10.47 -34.79
C LEU A 524 -12.93 9.67 -33.49
N SER A 525 -12.54 8.39 -33.46
CA SER A 525 -12.75 7.54 -32.29
C SER A 525 -11.65 7.62 -31.23
N GLN A 526 -10.50 8.22 -31.56
CA GLN A 526 -9.32 8.29 -30.69
C GLN A 526 -8.80 9.72 -30.58
N PRO A 527 -8.15 10.08 -29.46
CA PRO A 527 -7.34 11.28 -29.38
C PRO A 527 -6.12 11.23 -30.32
N ILE A 528 -5.69 12.41 -30.75
CA ILE A 528 -4.59 12.62 -31.72
C ILE A 528 -3.33 11.81 -31.38
N TRP A 529 -2.91 11.79 -30.11
CA TRP A 529 -1.69 11.09 -29.69
C TRP A 529 -1.79 9.56 -29.80
N GLN A 530 -3.00 8.98 -29.80
CA GLN A 530 -3.22 7.55 -30.03
C GLN A 530 -3.30 7.19 -31.53
N LEU A 531 -3.50 8.19 -32.40
CA LEU A 531 -3.44 8.02 -33.85
C LEU A 531 -2.02 8.14 -34.41
N SER A 532 -1.11 8.75 -33.65
CA SER A 532 0.29 8.96 -34.06
C SER A 532 1.07 7.65 -34.02
N THR A 533 1.76 7.34 -35.13
CA THR A 533 2.55 6.13 -35.32
C THR A 533 4.06 6.37 -35.28
N SER A 534 4.47 7.63 -35.12
CA SER A 534 5.87 8.02 -34.99
C SER A 534 6.02 9.22 -34.05
N ARG A 535 7.23 9.42 -33.53
CA ARG A 535 7.57 10.57 -32.69
C ARG A 535 7.32 11.91 -33.40
N ASP A 536 7.55 11.99 -34.71
CA ASP A 536 7.33 13.21 -35.49
C ASP A 536 5.83 13.55 -35.61
N GLU A 537 4.98 12.53 -35.82
CA GLU A 537 3.52 12.68 -35.79
C GLU A 537 3.03 13.12 -34.40
N MET A 538 3.59 12.54 -33.34
CA MET A 538 3.25 12.91 -31.96
C MET A 538 3.63 14.37 -31.64
N LEU A 539 4.83 14.81 -32.04
CA LEU A 539 5.28 16.19 -31.82
C LEU A 539 4.52 17.21 -32.66
N SER A 540 4.13 16.86 -33.88
CA SER A 540 3.35 17.75 -34.75
C SER A 540 1.86 17.78 -34.41
N GLY A 541 1.34 16.77 -33.70
CA GLY A 541 -0.09 16.59 -33.47
C GLY A 541 -0.87 16.32 -34.76
N ARG A 542 -0.20 15.81 -35.81
CA ARG A 542 -0.76 15.66 -37.15
C ARG A 542 -0.49 14.25 -37.69
N PRO A 543 -1.21 13.24 -37.20
CA PRO A 543 -1.03 11.86 -37.62
C PRO A 543 -1.38 11.69 -39.10
N ARG A 544 -0.65 10.83 -39.80
CA ARG A 544 -0.78 10.67 -41.26
C ARG A 544 -2.21 10.29 -41.69
N VAL A 545 -2.86 9.38 -40.98
CA VAL A 545 -4.23 8.93 -41.30
C VAL A 545 -5.23 10.10 -41.26
N LEU A 546 -5.08 11.03 -40.31
CA LEU A 546 -5.90 12.25 -40.24
C LEU A 546 -5.64 13.16 -41.45
N LEU A 547 -4.37 13.35 -41.82
CA LEU A 547 -4.00 14.19 -42.97
C LEU A 547 -4.51 13.63 -44.30
N GLU A 548 -4.54 12.31 -44.45
CA GLU A 548 -5.10 11.62 -45.62
C GLU A 548 -6.61 11.83 -45.70
N VAL A 549 -7.34 11.57 -44.60
CA VAL A 549 -8.80 11.82 -44.51
C VAL A 549 -9.13 13.30 -44.77
N ALA A 550 -8.38 14.23 -44.17
CA ALA A 550 -8.55 15.67 -44.42
C ALA A 550 -8.35 16.03 -45.90
N SER A 551 -7.35 15.44 -46.54
CA SER A 551 -7.01 15.72 -47.94
C SER A 551 -8.04 15.15 -48.92
N GLU A 552 -8.67 14.03 -48.59
CA GLU A 552 -9.75 13.46 -49.39
C GLU A 552 -11.06 14.24 -49.20
N LEU A 553 -11.44 14.55 -47.95
CA LEU A 553 -12.62 15.38 -47.65
C LEU A 553 -12.53 16.77 -48.29
N ALA A 554 -11.36 17.40 -48.27
CA ALA A 554 -11.15 18.71 -48.91
C ALA A 554 -11.41 18.71 -50.43
N ARG A 555 -11.35 17.54 -51.09
CA ARG A 555 -11.59 17.35 -52.54
C ARG A 555 -12.94 16.69 -52.84
N SER A 556 -13.67 16.25 -51.82
CA SER A 556 -14.95 15.57 -51.95
C SER A 556 -16.10 16.55 -52.22
N ASP A 557 -17.28 16.02 -52.54
CA ASP A 557 -18.48 16.84 -52.69
C ASP A 557 -18.89 17.45 -51.35
N ASN A 558 -19.56 18.61 -51.40
CA ASN A 558 -19.92 19.35 -50.19
C ASN A 558 -20.82 18.53 -49.23
N SER A 559 -21.59 17.58 -49.75
CA SER A 559 -22.40 16.67 -48.92
C SER A 559 -21.55 15.81 -48.00
N ASP A 560 -20.42 15.29 -48.49
CA ASP A 560 -19.56 14.37 -47.75
C ASP A 560 -18.84 15.11 -46.62
N LEU A 561 -18.44 16.36 -46.88
CA LEU A 561 -17.86 17.25 -45.88
C LEU A 561 -18.85 17.55 -44.75
N LEU A 562 -20.11 17.87 -45.09
CA LEU A 562 -21.14 18.17 -44.09
C LEU A 562 -21.52 16.92 -43.30
N GLU A 563 -21.57 15.74 -43.94
CA GLU A 563 -21.75 14.47 -43.24
C GLU A 563 -20.60 14.21 -42.25
N ALA A 564 -19.35 14.47 -42.67
CA ALA A 564 -18.20 14.33 -41.79
C ALA A 564 -18.27 15.28 -40.58
N ALA A 565 -18.79 16.49 -40.79
CA ALA A 565 -18.98 17.46 -39.72
C ALA A 565 -20.02 16.96 -38.70
N VAL A 566 -21.16 16.45 -39.18
CA VAL A 566 -22.18 15.84 -38.31
C VAL A 566 -21.59 14.71 -37.47
N ARG A 567 -20.83 13.79 -38.09
CA ARG A 567 -20.18 12.66 -37.40
C ARG A 567 -19.19 13.12 -36.32
N SER A 568 -18.44 14.19 -36.59
CA SER A 568 -17.44 14.76 -35.68
C SER A 568 -18.00 15.18 -34.32
N SER A 569 -19.29 15.50 -34.25
CA SER A 569 -19.98 15.88 -33.00
C SER A 569 -20.01 14.78 -31.96
N SER A 570 -19.85 13.52 -32.38
CA SER A 570 -19.80 12.34 -31.49
C SER A 570 -18.39 11.79 -31.28
N GLY A 571 -17.38 12.40 -31.92
CA GLY A 571 -15.99 11.97 -31.88
C GLY A 571 -15.16 12.68 -30.81
N ASP A 572 -13.87 12.36 -30.79
CA ASP A 572 -12.87 13.06 -29.99
C ASP A 572 -12.75 14.53 -30.44
N LEU A 573 -12.98 15.45 -29.50
CA LEU A 573 -13.09 16.88 -29.77
C LEU A 573 -11.80 17.47 -30.34
N GLN A 574 -10.63 17.04 -29.84
CA GLN A 574 -9.35 17.56 -30.28
C GLN A 574 -9.04 17.08 -31.70
N THR A 575 -9.29 15.81 -31.96
CA THR A 575 -9.07 15.18 -33.26
C THR A 575 -10.00 15.75 -34.33
N ALA A 576 -11.28 15.93 -34.00
CA ALA A 576 -12.25 16.62 -34.85
C ALA A 576 -11.80 18.04 -35.20
N GLY A 577 -11.31 18.80 -34.20
CA GLY A 577 -10.80 20.15 -34.41
C GLY A 577 -9.63 20.19 -35.39
N VAL A 578 -8.62 19.35 -35.19
CA VAL A 578 -7.44 19.31 -36.07
C VAL A 578 -7.79 18.78 -37.47
N LEU A 579 -8.74 17.84 -37.59
CA LEU A 579 -9.23 17.38 -38.90
C LEU A 579 -9.82 18.54 -39.71
N PHE A 580 -10.71 19.33 -39.11
CA PHE A 580 -11.35 20.45 -39.80
C PHE A 580 -10.43 21.65 -40.01
N GLU A 581 -9.44 21.85 -39.14
CA GLU A 581 -8.34 22.79 -39.37
C GLU A 581 -7.59 22.43 -40.66
N GLU A 582 -7.27 21.15 -40.83
CA GLU A 582 -6.55 20.65 -42.01
C GLU A 582 -7.37 20.72 -43.31
N ILE A 583 -8.68 20.46 -43.23
CA ILE A 583 -9.60 20.62 -44.37
C ILE A 583 -9.64 22.10 -44.78
N ALA A 584 -9.82 23.00 -43.81
CA ALA A 584 -9.98 24.42 -44.04
C ALA A 584 -8.70 25.09 -44.57
N ILE A 585 -7.51 24.64 -44.14
CA ILE A 585 -6.22 25.06 -44.71
C ILE A 585 -6.14 24.72 -46.21
N ARG A 586 -6.66 23.55 -46.62
CA ARG A 586 -6.57 23.06 -48.01
C ARG A 586 -7.60 23.72 -48.93
N GLN A 587 -8.83 23.89 -48.46
CA GLN A 587 -9.89 24.54 -49.24
C GLN A 587 -9.72 26.05 -49.28
N ASN A 588 -9.30 26.65 -48.16
CA ASN A 588 -9.13 28.09 -47.99
C ASN A 588 -10.40 28.91 -48.35
N ASP A 589 -11.57 28.31 -48.12
CA ASP A 589 -12.90 28.86 -48.42
C ASP A 589 -13.63 29.25 -47.12
N GLU A 590 -14.00 30.52 -47.00
CA GLU A 590 -14.70 31.07 -45.84
C GLU A 590 -16.14 30.56 -45.73
N SER A 591 -16.75 30.15 -46.85
CA SER A 591 -18.13 29.66 -46.88
C SER A 591 -18.32 28.36 -46.07
N LEU A 592 -17.23 27.63 -45.82
CA LEU A 592 -17.22 26.43 -44.98
C LEU A 592 -17.72 26.73 -43.57
N ILE A 593 -17.32 27.86 -42.98
CA ILE A 593 -17.73 28.24 -41.61
C ILE A 593 -19.24 28.44 -41.56
N ASP A 594 -19.79 29.21 -42.51
CA ASP A 594 -21.23 29.47 -42.59
C ASP A 594 -22.03 28.18 -42.75
N GLN A 595 -21.55 27.27 -43.61
CA GLN A 595 -22.21 25.98 -43.85
C GLN A 595 -22.21 25.11 -42.59
N LEU A 596 -21.08 25.00 -41.87
CA LEU A 596 -20.99 24.23 -40.63
C LEU A 596 -21.92 24.80 -39.54
N GLN A 597 -22.04 26.13 -39.46
CA GLN A 597 -22.93 26.80 -38.50
C GLN A 597 -24.43 26.58 -38.80
N THR A 598 -24.79 26.17 -40.03
CA THR A 598 -26.19 25.84 -40.37
C THR A 598 -26.66 24.46 -39.90
N LEU A 599 -25.73 23.60 -39.46
CA LEU A 599 -26.05 22.26 -38.98
C LEU A 599 -26.65 22.31 -37.55
N ASP A 600 -27.59 21.39 -37.27
CA ASP A 600 -28.25 21.28 -35.97
C ASP A 600 -28.17 19.83 -35.43
N PRO A 601 -27.46 19.58 -34.30
CA PRO A 601 -26.66 20.55 -33.54
C PRO A 601 -25.41 21.00 -34.30
N VAL A 602 -24.87 22.17 -33.95
CA VAL A 602 -23.64 22.70 -34.55
C VAL A 602 -22.45 21.82 -34.16
N PRO A 603 -21.63 21.35 -35.13
CA PRO A 603 -20.44 20.57 -34.85
C PRO A 603 -19.31 21.47 -34.33
N GLU A 604 -19.32 21.74 -33.02
CA GLU A 604 -18.48 22.74 -32.38
C GLU A 604 -16.98 22.61 -32.72
N ALA A 605 -16.42 21.41 -32.59
CA ALA A 605 -15.01 21.16 -32.87
C ALA A 605 -14.67 21.41 -34.35
N ALA A 606 -15.56 21.04 -35.28
CA ALA A 606 -15.39 21.28 -36.70
C ALA A 606 -15.39 22.79 -37.02
N VAL A 607 -16.30 23.55 -36.41
CA VAL A 607 -16.36 25.02 -36.58
C VAL A 607 -15.08 25.68 -36.05
N ILE A 608 -14.64 25.31 -34.84
CA ILE A 608 -13.40 25.83 -34.24
C ILE A 608 -12.21 25.50 -35.15
N GLY A 609 -12.07 24.24 -35.57
CA GLY A 609 -11.03 23.80 -36.48
C GLY A 609 -11.02 24.60 -37.78
N ALA A 610 -12.17 24.76 -38.43
CA ALA A 610 -12.28 25.50 -39.68
C ALA A 610 -11.81 26.96 -39.55
N ILE A 611 -12.18 27.64 -38.46
CA ILE A 611 -11.73 29.00 -38.16
C ILE A 611 -10.21 29.05 -38.01
N LEU A 612 -9.63 28.14 -37.21
CA LEU A 612 -8.17 28.06 -37.01
C LEU A 612 -7.42 27.80 -38.32
N GLY A 613 -8.00 26.99 -39.19
CA GLY A 613 -7.40 26.66 -40.48
C GLY A 613 -7.37 27.85 -41.43
N ILE A 614 -8.51 28.55 -41.58
CA ILE A 614 -8.62 29.73 -42.45
C ILE A 614 -7.83 30.91 -41.88
N SER A 615 -7.79 31.09 -40.56
CA SER A 615 -7.08 32.21 -39.94
C SER A 615 -5.58 32.22 -40.26
N LYS A 616 -4.98 31.06 -40.60
CA LYS A 616 -3.56 30.98 -40.99
C LYS A 616 -3.23 31.70 -42.30
N SER A 617 -4.20 31.87 -43.19
CA SER A 617 -4.05 32.55 -44.48
C SER A 617 -4.75 33.91 -44.53
N ARG A 618 -5.27 34.37 -43.39
CA ARG A 618 -5.99 35.65 -43.25
C ARG A 618 -5.30 36.56 -42.23
N PRO A 619 -5.52 37.87 -42.29
CA PRO A 619 -5.07 38.79 -41.24
C PRO A 619 -5.77 38.52 -39.90
N ASP A 620 -5.12 38.84 -38.78
CA ASP A 620 -5.67 38.63 -37.42
C ASP A 620 -7.07 39.27 -37.22
N HIS A 621 -7.31 40.47 -37.77
CA HIS A 621 -8.60 41.16 -37.63
C HIS A 621 -9.78 40.43 -38.31
N TRP A 622 -9.51 39.54 -39.28
CA TRP A 622 -10.56 38.76 -39.93
C TRP A 622 -11.20 37.80 -38.94
N VAL A 623 -10.38 37.04 -38.20
CA VAL A 623 -10.91 36.06 -37.23
C VAL A 623 -11.58 36.78 -36.07
N ASP A 624 -11.05 37.92 -35.64
CA ASP A 624 -11.64 38.75 -34.58
C ASP A 624 -13.06 39.17 -34.96
N SER A 625 -13.26 39.61 -36.21
CA SER A 625 -14.58 39.98 -36.74
C SER A 625 -15.54 38.80 -36.82
N VAL A 626 -15.04 37.60 -37.15
CA VAL A 626 -15.84 36.36 -37.22
C VAL A 626 -16.35 35.97 -35.84
N ILE A 627 -15.46 35.93 -34.83
CA ILE A 627 -15.85 35.51 -33.47
C ILE A 627 -16.63 36.61 -32.72
N GLU A 628 -16.43 37.89 -33.05
CA GLU A 628 -17.25 38.98 -32.51
C GLU A 628 -18.72 38.85 -32.96
N CYS A 629 -18.96 38.43 -34.21
CA CYS A 629 -20.31 38.15 -34.72
C CYS A 629 -21.04 37.03 -33.95
N TRP A 630 -20.33 36.19 -33.20
CA TRP A 630 -20.96 35.16 -32.38
C TRP A 630 -21.61 35.70 -31.12
N LEU A 631 -21.22 36.89 -30.65
CA LEU A 631 -21.85 37.53 -29.49
C LEU A 631 -23.35 37.77 -29.78
N GLY A 632 -24.21 37.31 -28.87
CA GLY A 632 -25.66 37.33 -29.04
C GLY A 632 -26.24 36.19 -29.90
N LEU A 633 -25.42 35.29 -30.43
CA LEU A 633 -25.84 34.03 -31.07
C LEU A 633 -25.59 32.83 -30.13
N PRO A 634 -26.23 31.67 -30.37
CA PRO A 634 -25.94 30.44 -29.60
C PRO A 634 -24.45 30.02 -29.62
N LEU A 635 -23.71 30.43 -30.66
CA LEU A 635 -22.29 30.16 -30.85
C LEU A 635 -21.38 30.89 -29.84
N ALA A 636 -21.89 31.89 -29.11
CA ALA A 636 -21.11 32.60 -28.08
C ALA A 636 -20.55 31.65 -26.99
N SER A 637 -21.19 30.50 -26.77
CA SER A 637 -20.72 29.45 -25.86
C SER A 637 -19.38 28.81 -26.27
N LEU A 638 -19.01 28.90 -27.55
CA LEU A 638 -17.76 28.33 -28.09
C LEU A 638 -16.58 29.30 -27.99
N LEU A 639 -16.87 30.57 -27.73
CA LEU A 639 -15.94 31.68 -27.94
C LEU A 639 -14.66 31.51 -27.11
N ILE A 640 -14.76 31.08 -25.85
CA ILE A 640 -13.59 30.88 -24.98
C ILE A 640 -12.64 29.81 -25.54
N ARG A 641 -13.17 28.68 -26.01
CA ARG A 641 -12.38 27.58 -26.60
C ARG A 641 -11.72 28.01 -27.91
N THR A 642 -12.44 28.75 -28.76
CA THR A 642 -11.90 29.29 -30.01
C THR A 642 -10.78 30.30 -29.74
N VAL A 643 -11.01 31.23 -28.81
CA VAL A 643 -10.05 32.27 -28.44
C VAL A 643 -8.76 31.68 -27.87
N HIS A 644 -8.86 30.68 -26.98
CA HIS A 644 -7.69 29.99 -26.42
C HIS A 644 -6.82 29.32 -27.49
N SER A 645 -7.46 28.82 -28.56
CA SER A 645 -6.78 28.16 -29.67
C SER A 645 -6.13 29.14 -30.66
N LEU A 646 -6.44 30.43 -30.56
CA LEU A 646 -5.87 31.50 -31.36
C LEU A 646 -4.73 32.20 -30.61
N LYS A 647 -3.93 33.00 -31.33
CA LYS A 647 -2.90 33.86 -30.72
C LYS A 647 -3.57 34.80 -29.70
N ALA A 648 -2.98 34.93 -28.52
CA ALA A 648 -3.50 35.79 -27.48
C ALA A 648 -3.40 37.29 -27.85
N THR A 649 -4.51 38.01 -27.67
CA THR A 649 -4.62 39.48 -27.77
C THR A 649 -5.66 39.99 -26.76
N ASP A 650 -5.55 41.25 -26.36
CA ASP A 650 -6.49 41.89 -25.44
C ASP A 650 -7.91 41.97 -26.00
N GLU A 651 -8.06 42.15 -27.32
CA GLU A 651 -9.35 42.14 -28.00
C GLU A 651 -10.04 40.77 -27.85
N ARG A 652 -9.31 39.68 -28.09
CA ARG A 652 -9.85 38.32 -28.00
C ARG A 652 -10.21 37.93 -26.57
N ALA A 653 -9.36 38.30 -25.61
CA ALA A 653 -9.67 38.13 -24.19
C ALA A 653 -10.92 38.93 -23.78
N SER A 654 -11.08 40.15 -24.29
CA SER A 654 -12.27 40.97 -24.05
C SER A 654 -13.55 40.33 -24.60
N LEU A 655 -13.49 39.72 -25.79
CA LEU A 655 -14.63 38.98 -26.35
C LEU A 655 -15.00 37.76 -25.49
N ALA A 656 -14.00 37.02 -24.98
CA ALA A 656 -14.22 35.90 -24.06
C ALA A 656 -14.87 36.34 -22.74
N ILE A 657 -14.45 37.49 -22.18
CA ILE A 657 -15.09 38.10 -21.01
C ILE A 657 -16.53 38.49 -21.32
N GLN A 658 -16.79 39.10 -22.47
CA GLN A 658 -18.14 39.49 -22.89
C GLN A 658 -19.07 38.29 -23.03
N ALA A 659 -18.59 37.14 -23.51
CA ALA A 659 -19.36 35.91 -23.58
C ALA A 659 -19.82 35.44 -22.17
N VAL A 660 -18.93 35.55 -21.17
CA VAL A 660 -19.29 35.27 -19.77
C VAL A 660 -20.29 36.29 -19.22
N ASP A 661 -20.07 37.59 -19.49
CA ASP A 661 -20.94 38.67 -19.02
C ASP A 661 -22.37 38.60 -19.58
N GLN A 662 -22.51 38.12 -20.82
CA GLN A 662 -23.80 37.89 -21.47
C GLN A 662 -24.45 36.56 -21.05
N GLY A 663 -23.78 35.77 -20.20
CA GLY A 663 -24.27 34.46 -19.73
C GLY A 663 -24.19 33.34 -20.76
N ALA A 664 -23.41 33.52 -21.84
CA ALA A 664 -23.22 32.50 -22.87
C ALA A 664 -22.25 31.38 -22.45
N SER A 665 -21.28 31.70 -21.58
CA SER A 665 -20.32 30.75 -20.99
C SER A 665 -20.19 30.96 -19.48
N LYS A 666 -19.72 29.94 -18.76
CA LYS A 666 -19.44 30.06 -17.32
C LYS A 666 -18.07 30.68 -17.07
N ALA A 667 -17.92 31.41 -15.96
CA ALA A 667 -16.63 31.98 -15.57
C ALA A 667 -15.51 30.93 -15.45
N ALA A 668 -15.83 29.72 -14.98
CA ALA A 668 -14.89 28.61 -14.86
C ALA A 668 -14.20 28.23 -16.19
N GLU A 669 -14.87 28.43 -17.33
CA GLU A 669 -14.32 28.09 -18.66
C GLU A 669 -13.14 28.99 -19.05
N LEU A 670 -13.08 30.23 -18.53
CA LEU A 670 -11.92 31.11 -18.72
C LEU A 670 -10.63 30.49 -18.16
N GLY A 671 -10.73 29.48 -17.29
CA GLY A 671 -9.59 28.75 -16.74
C GLY A 671 -8.71 28.11 -17.81
N LEU A 672 -9.24 27.87 -19.02
CA LEU A 672 -8.46 27.41 -20.17
C LEU A 672 -7.24 28.31 -20.47
N PHE A 673 -7.35 29.62 -20.22
CA PHE A 673 -6.27 30.58 -20.47
C PHE A 673 -5.06 30.40 -19.55
N LEU A 674 -5.17 29.62 -18.48
CA LEU A 674 -4.02 29.18 -17.67
C LEU A 674 -3.01 28.39 -18.53
N TYR A 675 -3.50 27.56 -19.45
CA TYR A 675 -2.67 26.61 -20.17
C TYR A 675 -2.01 27.20 -21.43
N GLY A 676 -0.80 26.73 -21.73
CA GLY A 676 -0.06 27.13 -22.93
C GLY A 676 0.60 28.51 -22.86
N GLY A 677 0.63 29.15 -21.70
CA GLY A 677 1.19 30.50 -21.53
C GLY A 677 0.38 31.59 -22.24
N TRP A 678 -0.89 31.32 -22.54
CA TRP A 678 -1.76 32.17 -23.36
C TRP A 678 -1.93 33.59 -22.79
N VAL A 679 -1.91 33.75 -21.47
CA VAL A 679 -2.09 35.05 -20.81
C VAL A 679 -0.85 35.94 -20.82
N ARG A 680 0.36 35.40 -21.06
CA ARG A 680 1.63 36.16 -20.97
C ARG A 680 1.67 37.47 -21.78
N PRO A 681 1.18 37.54 -23.03
CA PRO A 681 1.24 38.76 -23.83
C PRO A 681 0.16 39.80 -23.50
N LEU A 682 -0.83 39.51 -22.64
CA LEU A 682 -1.96 40.41 -22.37
C LEU A 682 -1.58 41.61 -21.49
N GLU A 683 -2.35 42.69 -21.60
CA GLU A 683 -2.20 43.89 -20.77
C GLU A 683 -2.88 43.74 -19.40
N GLY A 684 -2.36 44.47 -18.40
CA GLY A 684 -2.84 44.43 -17.01
C GLY A 684 -4.34 44.70 -16.82
N PRO A 685 -4.97 45.66 -17.54
CA PRO A 685 -6.41 45.87 -17.45
C PRO A 685 -7.24 44.64 -17.86
N THR A 686 -6.83 43.95 -18.92
CA THR A 686 -7.49 42.73 -19.41
C THR A 686 -7.39 41.59 -18.41
N ILE A 687 -6.19 41.37 -17.84
CA ILE A 687 -5.99 40.40 -16.75
C ILE A 687 -6.88 40.74 -15.55
N SER A 688 -6.98 42.02 -15.19
CA SER A 688 -7.83 42.45 -14.07
C SER A 688 -9.30 42.09 -14.29
N GLN A 689 -9.79 42.22 -15.54
CA GLN A 689 -11.15 41.82 -15.88
C GLN A 689 -11.37 40.31 -15.82
N LEU A 690 -10.42 39.51 -16.32
CA LEU A 690 -10.46 38.05 -16.23
C LEU A 690 -10.51 37.57 -14.78
N LEU A 691 -9.54 38.02 -13.97
CA LEU A 691 -9.40 37.62 -12.58
C LEU A 691 -10.61 38.02 -11.73
N ARG A 692 -11.28 39.14 -12.06
CA ARG A 692 -12.46 39.61 -11.33
C ARG A 692 -13.60 38.59 -11.42
N ARG A 693 -13.78 37.94 -12.57
CA ARG A 693 -14.84 36.93 -12.77
C ARG A 693 -14.63 35.69 -11.93
N PHE A 694 -13.38 35.23 -11.78
CA PHE A 694 -13.06 34.14 -10.87
C PHE A 694 -13.22 34.55 -9.40
N ALA A 695 -12.75 35.75 -9.03
CA ALA A 695 -12.87 36.25 -7.66
C ALA A 695 -14.34 36.44 -7.23
N ASP A 696 -15.22 36.79 -8.17
CA ASP A 696 -16.65 36.96 -7.92
C ASP A 696 -17.41 35.62 -7.88
N SER A 697 -16.94 34.58 -8.58
CA SER A 697 -17.56 33.24 -8.49
C SER A 697 -17.15 32.48 -7.23
N GLY A 698 -15.90 32.60 -6.79
CA GLY A 698 -15.40 32.09 -5.51
C GLY A 698 -15.29 30.56 -5.38
N GLY A 699 -15.39 29.81 -6.47
CA GLY A 699 -15.18 28.36 -6.45
C GLY A 699 -13.71 27.97 -6.34
N THR A 700 -13.42 26.80 -5.75
CA THR A 700 -12.05 26.30 -5.52
C THR A 700 -11.22 26.26 -6.82
N SER A 701 -11.81 25.72 -7.89
CA SER A 701 -11.13 25.62 -9.19
C SER A 701 -10.94 26.99 -9.83
N GLU A 702 -11.91 27.89 -9.70
CA GLU A 702 -11.81 29.27 -10.19
C GLU A 702 -10.70 30.07 -9.49
N ILE A 703 -10.57 29.91 -8.17
CA ILE A 703 -9.49 30.55 -7.39
C ILE A 703 -8.13 29.98 -7.80
N GLU A 704 -8.01 28.65 -7.98
CA GLU A 704 -6.80 28.01 -8.50
C GLU A 704 -6.41 28.56 -9.87
N HIS A 705 -7.35 28.56 -10.82
CA HIS A 705 -7.12 29.08 -12.18
C HIS A 705 -6.71 30.55 -12.16
N ALA A 706 -7.35 31.37 -11.33
CA ALA A 706 -7.04 32.78 -11.20
C ALA A 706 -5.61 33.01 -10.67
N LEU A 707 -5.21 32.29 -9.63
CA LEU A 707 -3.85 32.36 -9.08
C LEU A 707 -2.82 31.86 -10.09
N GLY A 708 -3.10 30.77 -10.81
CA GLY A 708 -2.22 30.27 -11.86
C GLY A 708 -2.09 31.22 -13.05
N ILE A 709 -3.18 31.85 -13.48
CA ILE A 709 -3.17 32.85 -14.57
C ILE A 709 -2.30 34.04 -14.15
N LEU A 710 -2.46 34.49 -12.90
CA LEU A 710 -1.67 35.58 -12.36
C LEU A 710 -0.19 35.19 -12.24
N ASP A 711 0.14 33.98 -11.77
CA ASP A 711 1.52 33.44 -11.72
C ASP A 711 2.18 33.49 -13.10
N HIS A 712 1.55 32.88 -14.12
CA HIS A 712 2.07 32.87 -15.49
C HIS A 712 2.22 34.27 -16.09
N TRP A 713 1.30 35.20 -15.81
CA TRP A 713 1.42 36.57 -16.29
C TRP A 713 2.57 37.34 -15.61
N LEU A 714 2.88 37.00 -14.36
CA LEU A 714 3.95 37.60 -13.56
C LEU A 714 5.35 37.11 -13.91
N GLU A 715 5.51 35.95 -14.54
CA GLU A 715 6.84 35.40 -14.91
C GLU A 715 7.71 36.38 -15.70
N GLU A 716 7.11 37.23 -16.54
CA GLU A 716 7.81 38.22 -17.39
C GLU A 716 7.70 39.67 -16.86
N ARG A 717 7.15 39.87 -15.65
CA ARG A 717 6.82 41.20 -15.11
C ARG A 717 7.30 41.36 -13.67
N THR A 718 7.72 42.57 -13.31
CA THR A 718 8.38 42.84 -12.02
C THR A 718 7.56 43.67 -11.04
N ALA A 719 6.39 44.21 -11.46
CA ALA A 719 5.55 45.03 -10.59
C ALA A 719 4.07 44.90 -10.95
N VAL A 720 3.22 44.87 -9.91
CA VAL A 720 1.75 44.88 -10.02
C VAL A 720 1.21 46.08 -9.27
N GLU A 721 0.52 46.98 -9.96
CA GLU A 721 -0.02 48.21 -9.38
C GLU A 721 -1.54 48.32 -9.55
N GLY A 722 -2.15 49.18 -8.73
CA GLY A 722 -3.56 49.56 -8.87
C GLY A 722 -4.55 48.43 -8.60
N GLU A 723 -5.51 48.28 -9.53
CA GLU A 723 -6.62 47.33 -9.43
C GLU A 723 -6.15 45.88 -9.35
N LEU A 724 -5.15 45.52 -10.16
CA LEU A 724 -4.65 44.15 -10.24
C LEU A 724 -4.02 43.69 -8.93
N ARG A 725 -3.29 44.58 -8.24
CA ARG A 725 -2.72 44.30 -6.91
C ARG A 725 -3.81 44.02 -5.89
N SER A 726 -4.86 44.85 -5.89
CA SER A 726 -6.00 44.71 -4.97
C SER A 726 -6.74 43.39 -5.18
N LEU A 727 -6.87 42.99 -6.45
CA LEU A 727 -7.52 41.74 -6.84
C LEU A 727 -6.69 40.51 -6.52
N ALA A 728 -5.37 40.58 -6.70
CA ALA A 728 -4.46 39.52 -6.31
C ALA A 728 -4.52 39.24 -4.79
N ILE A 729 -4.52 40.30 -3.98
CA ILE A 729 -4.68 40.18 -2.51
C ILE A 729 -6.04 39.54 -2.17
N ARG A 730 -7.13 39.93 -2.86
CA ARG A 730 -8.45 39.31 -2.67
C ARG A 730 -8.43 37.81 -3.01
N LEU A 731 -7.79 37.41 -4.10
CA LEU A 731 -7.70 36.00 -4.51
C LEU A 731 -6.88 35.17 -3.51
N ILE A 732 -5.76 35.70 -3.03
CA ILE A 732 -4.97 35.08 -1.96
C ILE A 732 -5.84 34.87 -0.72
N ALA A 733 -6.57 35.90 -0.29
CA ALA A 733 -7.49 35.83 0.85
C ALA A 733 -8.68 34.88 0.63
N GLN A 734 -9.10 34.62 -0.61
CA GLN A 734 -10.14 33.63 -0.90
C GLN A 734 -9.59 32.20 -0.89
N SER A 735 -8.28 32.04 -1.14
CA SER A 735 -7.62 30.73 -1.12
C SER A 735 -7.27 30.21 0.28
N THR A 736 -7.44 31.01 1.34
CA THR A 736 -6.95 30.70 2.70
C THR A 736 -7.60 29.48 3.35
N GLY A 737 -8.71 28.96 2.83
CA GLY A 737 -9.36 27.73 3.34
C GLY A 737 -9.34 26.55 2.36
N ILE A 738 -8.53 26.59 1.30
CA ILE A 738 -8.48 25.52 0.30
C ILE A 738 -7.36 24.54 0.68
N SER A 739 -7.72 23.31 1.03
CA SER A 739 -6.75 22.27 1.39
C SER A 739 -6.02 21.72 0.16
N GLY A 740 -4.75 21.35 0.31
CA GLY A 740 -3.93 20.75 -0.77
C GLY A 740 -4.49 19.42 -1.32
N TRP A 741 -5.33 18.73 -0.53
CA TRP A 741 -6.07 17.55 -0.99
C TRP A 741 -7.16 17.88 -2.01
N SER A 742 -7.80 19.05 -1.87
CA SER A 742 -8.85 19.53 -2.76
C SER A 742 -8.30 20.21 -4.02
N SER A 743 -7.11 20.82 -3.92
CA SER A 743 -6.40 21.44 -5.03
C SER A 743 -4.88 21.43 -4.76
N PRO A 744 -4.13 20.54 -5.43
CA PRO A 744 -2.68 20.40 -5.20
C PRO A 744 -1.85 21.62 -5.61
N MET A 745 -2.37 22.47 -6.50
CA MET A 745 -1.60 23.55 -7.13
C MET A 745 -1.81 24.94 -6.49
N VAL A 746 -2.87 25.12 -5.69
CA VAL A 746 -3.19 26.44 -5.09
C VAL A 746 -2.05 26.96 -4.22
N ALA A 747 -1.45 26.14 -3.37
CA ALA A 747 -0.34 26.55 -2.50
C ALA A 747 0.89 27.00 -3.31
N LEU A 748 1.22 26.26 -4.38
CA LEU A 748 2.30 26.63 -5.31
C LEU A 748 2.04 27.99 -5.95
N TYR A 749 0.89 28.19 -6.59
CA TYR A 749 0.58 29.45 -7.28
C TYR A 749 0.49 30.62 -6.30
N ARG A 750 -0.15 30.44 -5.15
CA ARG A 750 -0.23 31.46 -4.10
C ARG A 750 1.16 31.92 -3.65
N SER A 751 2.05 31.00 -3.31
CA SER A 751 3.40 31.31 -2.84
C SER A 751 4.20 32.12 -3.86
N ARG A 752 4.12 31.73 -5.14
CA ARG A 752 4.77 32.47 -6.24
C ARG A 752 4.18 33.85 -6.48
N VAL A 753 2.84 33.97 -6.48
CA VAL A 753 2.16 35.25 -6.63
C VAL A 753 2.53 36.19 -5.48
N ILE A 754 2.52 35.73 -4.24
CA ILE A 754 2.92 36.53 -3.07
C ILE A 754 4.35 37.07 -3.24
N ARG A 755 5.27 36.23 -3.70
CA ARG A 755 6.67 36.62 -3.97
C ARG A 755 6.78 37.69 -5.05
N ALA A 756 5.95 37.62 -6.09
CA ALA A 756 5.97 38.54 -7.23
C ALA A 756 5.21 39.86 -7.00
N LEU A 757 4.28 39.94 -6.04
CA LEU A 757 3.45 41.13 -5.80
C LEU A 757 4.17 42.32 -5.14
N GLY A 758 5.41 42.14 -4.68
CA GLY A 758 6.17 43.20 -3.99
C GLY A 758 5.51 43.66 -2.69
N LEU A 759 4.83 42.74 -1.99
CA LEU A 759 4.19 43.00 -0.70
C LEU A 759 5.25 43.29 0.38
N ASP A 760 4.96 44.25 1.25
CA ASP A 760 5.86 44.49 2.38
C ASP A 760 5.83 43.31 3.37
N VAL A 761 6.78 43.30 4.30
CA VAL A 761 6.90 42.24 5.33
C VAL A 761 5.59 42.08 6.12
N SER A 762 4.92 43.18 6.45
CA SER A 762 3.72 43.16 7.30
C SER A 762 2.53 42.56 6.56
N GLU A 763 2.38 42.90 5.27
CA GLU A 763 1.36 42.31 4.39
C GLU A 763 1.57 40.81 4.21
N ARG A 764 2.80 40.37 3.96
CA ARG A 764 3.14 38.94 3.82
C ARG A 764 2.90 38.16 5.12
N LEU A 765 3.26 38.75 6.26
CA LEU A 765 3.00 38.14 7.57
C LEU A 765 1.51 38.00 7.85
N GLY A 766 0.70 39.01 7.54
CA GLY A 766 -0.76 38.92 7.70
C GLY A 766 -1.35 37.76 6.91
N ILE A 767 -0.96 37.64 5.64
CA ILE A 767 -1.40 36.53 4.77
C ILE A 767 -0.98 35.17 5.33
N LEU A 768 0.30 35.02 5.71
CA LEU A 768 0.80 33.77 6.27
C LEU A 768 0.06 33.38 7.56
N VAL A 769 -0.17 34.35 8.46
CA VAL A 769 -0.90 34.12 9.70
C VAL A 769 -2.34 33.66 9.40
N ASP A 770 -3.03 34.28 8.45
CA ASP A 770 -4.37 33.87 8.05
C ASP A 770 -4.39 32.46 7.42
N LEU A 771 -3.36 32.09 6.65
CA LEU A 771 -3.20 30.75 6.09
C LEU A 771 -3.03 29.69 7.18
N LEU A 772 -2.10 29.92 8.11
CA LEU A 772 -1.86 28.98 9.20
C LEU A 772 -3.09 28.85 10.11
N ARG A 773 -3.87 29.93 10.27
CA ARG A 773 -5.12 29.92 11.04
C ARG A 773 -6.23 29.07 10.43
N ALA A 774 -6.34 29.13 9.11
CA ALA A 774 -7.39 28.44 8.36
C ALA A 774 -7.01 27.00 7.98
N SER A 775 -5.76 26.57 8.24
CA SER A 775 -5.29 25.23 7.92
C SER A 775 -5.99 24.15 8.74
N ASP A 776 -6.61 23.19 8.04
CA ASP A 776 -7.23 21.98 8.60
C ASP A 776 -6.41 20.71 8.29
N SER A 777 -5.25 20.86 7.65
CA SER A 777 -4.30 19.80 7.31
C SER A 777 -2.86 20.19 7.66
N PHE A 778 -1.91 19.28 7.41
CA PHE A 778 -0.47 19.58 7.47
C PHE A 778 -0.14 20.81 6.61
N ALA A 779 0.76 21.66 7.10
CA ALA A 779 1.18 22.85 6.39
C ALA A 779 1.87 22.47 5.06
N ASP A 780 1.44 23.10 3.96
CA ASP A 780 2.05 22.86 2.64
C ASP A 780 3.47 23.44 2.61
N SER A 781 4.40 22.73 1.96
CA SER A 781 5.78 23.18 1.84
C SER A 781 5.90 24.56 1.20
N HIS A 782 5.04 24.89 0.23
CA HIS A 782 5.07 26.19 -0.45
C HIS A 782 4.59 27.34 0.43
N ASP A 783 3.67 27.07 1.37
CA ASP A 783 3.25 28.08 2.35
C ASP A 783 4.37 28.32 3.39
N LEU A 784 5.11 27.27 3.78
CA LEU A 784 6.27 27.41 4.66
C LEU A 784 7.44 28.15 4.00
N GLU A 785 7.60 28.08 2.68
CA GLU A 785 8.57 28.92 1.96
C GLU A 785 8.28 30.42 2.08
N ILE A 786 7.01 30.81 2.28
CA ILE A 786 6.64 32.22 2.53
C ILE A 786 7.23 32.66 3.87
N LEU A 787 7.11 31.82 4.91
CA LEU A 787 7.72 32.10 6.22
C LEU A 787 9.23 32.26 6.08
N ASP A 788 9.90 31.34 5.39
CA ASP A 788 11.36 31.37 5.23
C ASP A 788 11.84 32.70 4.63
N ALA A 789 11.20 33.12 3.53
CA ALA A 789 11.55 34.36 2.85
C ALA A 789 11.32 35.60 3.73
N ILE A 790 10.30 35.60 4.60
CA ILE A 790 10.07 36.72 5.52
C ILE A 790 11.13 36.73 6.63
N VAL A 791 11.52 35.56 7.15
CA VAL A 791 12.53 35.45 8.22
C VAL A 791 13.89 35.92 7.73
N GLU A 792 14.26 35.62 6.48
CA GLU A 792 15.49 36.12 5.86
C GLU A 792 15.53 37.66 5.76
N GLU A 793 14.37 38.31 5.64
CA GLU A 793 14.24 39.76 5.47
C GLU A 793 14.06 40.53 6.80
N ASP A 794 13.15 40.08 7.66
CA ASP A 794 12.89 40.67 8.98
C ASP A 794 12.60 39.56 10.02
N PRO A 795 13.66 38.94 10.56
CA PRO A 795 13.53 37.81 11.47
C PRO A 795 12.80 38.16 12.76
N ILE A 796 12.91 39.42 13.22
CA ILE A 796 12.29 39.88 14.46
C ILE A 796 10.77 39.87 14.31
N ARG A 797 10.25 40.56 13.28
CA ARG A 797 8.79 40.61 13.07
C ARG A 797 8.20 39.25 12.74
N ALA A 798 8.91 38.42 11.98
CA ALA A 798 8.46 37.06 11.68
C ALA A 798 8.32 36.22 12.96
N THR A 799 9.32 36.26 13.82
CA THR A 799 9.31 35.54 15.10
C THR A 799 8.19 36.04 16.00
N GLU A 800 8.02 37.36 16.14
CA GLU A 800 6.94 37.95 16.93
C GLU A 800 5.57 37.53 16.41
N ALA A 801 5.34 37.56 15.10
CA ALA A 801 4.05 37.20 14.50
C ALA A 801 3.68 35.72 14.71
N ILE A 802 4.64 34.80 14.55
CA ILE A 802 4.40 33.36 14.79
C ILE A 802 4.21 33.06 16.28
N VAL A 803 4.95 33.74 17.16
CA VAL A 803 4.73 33.61 18.62
C VAL A 803 3.38 34.17 19.03
N ASP A 804 2.98 35.33 18.49
CA ASP A 804 1.67 35.93 18.75
C ASP A 804 0.54 35.04 18.21
N LEU A 805 0.74 34.32 17.09
CA LEU A 805 -0.18 33.31 16.57
C LEU A 805 -0.43 32.17 17.58
N PHE A 806 0.59 31.77 18.34
CA PHE A 806 0.43 30.75 19.39
C PHE A 806 -0.29 31.27 20.64
N ILE A 807 -0.26 32.57 20.90
CA ILE A 807 -0.90 33.16 22.09
C ILE A 807 -2.36 33.57 21.82
N ASP A 808 -2.74 33.73 20.54
CA ASP A 808 -4.09 34.16 20.17
C ASP A 808 -5.14 33.05 20.37
N GLU A 809 -5.91 33.14 21.47
CA GLU A 809 -7.04 32.24 21.78
C GLU A 809 -8.38 32.71 21.17
N ASN A 810 -8.40 33.77 20.36
CA ASN A 810 -9.64 34.28 19.78
C ASN A 810 -10.19 33.40 18.64
N GLY A 811 -11.52 33.23 18.60
CA GLY A 811 -12.22 32.70 17.42
C GLY A 811 -12.27 31.18 17.26
N GLY A 812 -11.88 30.39 18.27
CA GLY A 812 -11.93 28.93 18.21
C GLY A 812 -10.75 28.27 17.47
N TYR A 813 -9.77 29.06 17.05
CA TYR A 813 -8.50 28.58 16.51
C TYR A 813 -7.69 27.86 17.60
N GLN A 814 -7.24 26.64 17.31
CA GLN A 814 -6.38 25.85 18.20
C GLN A 814 -5.04 25.63 17.51
N PRO A 815 -4.03 26.51 17.71
CA PRO A 815 -2.71 26.38 17.08
C PRO A 815 -1.98 25.09 17.47
N TRP A 816 -2.46 24.44 18.52
CA TRP A 816 -1.96 23.20 19.12
C TRP A 816 -2.58 21.94 18.50
N LEU A 817 -3.30 22.08 17.38
CA LEU A 817 -3.76 20.93 16.62
C LEU A 817 -2.57 20.25 15.95
N SER A 818 -2.61 18.92 15.93
CA SER A 818 -1.49 18.06 15.59
C SER A 818 -0.87 18.36 14.22
N TRP A 819 -1.66 18.85 13.26
CA TRP A 819 -1.21 19.16 11.89
C TRP A 819 -0.24 20.34 11.79
N LEU A 820 -0.34 21.36 12.66
CA LEU A 820 0.59 22.51 12.65
C LEU A 820 1.91 22.20 13.37
N GLY A 821 1.87 21.30 14.36
CA GLY A 821 3.04 20.83 15.10
C GLY A 821 4.09 20.19 14.19
N ASP A 822 3.67 19.48 13.14
CA ASP A 822 4.57 18.81 12.19
C ASP A 822 5.52 19.79 11.48
N ALA A 823 5.12 21.04 11.27
CA ALA A 823 5.94 22.06 10.62
C ALA A 823 7.12 22.56 11.48
N ARG A 824 7.16 22.22 12.78
CA ARG A 824 8.21 22.61 13.76
C ARG A 824 8.60 24.09 13.67
N LEU A 825 7.60 24.97 13.65
CA LEU A 825 7.76 26.39 13.31
C LEU A 825 8.79 27.12 14.20
N LEU A 826 8.89 26.83 15.50
CA LEU A 826 9.84 27.50 16.39
C LEU A 826 11.28 27.10 16.09
N SER A 827 11.54 25.81 15.94
CA SER A 827 12.88 25.35 15.52
C SER A 827 13.23 25.78 14.10
N ARG A 828 12.23 25.90 13.22
CA ARG A 828 12.43 26.47 11.88
C ARG A 828 12.84 27.94 11.94
N LEU A 829 12.18 28.75 12.76
CA LEU A 829 12.56 30.15 13.02
C LEU A 829 13.98 30.24 13.59
N GLU A 830 14.33 29.39 14.57
CA GLU A 830 15.66 29.37 15.18
C GLU A 830 16.75 29.09 14.12
N ARG A 831 16.53 28.09 13.26
CA ARG A 831 17.47 27.73 12.19
C ARG A 831 17.68 28.84 11.16
N LEU A 832 16.64 29.61 10.86
CA LEU A 832 16.67 30.68 9.84
C LEU A 832 17.09 32.04 10.41
N SER A 833 17.02 32.23 11.73
CA SER A 833 17.36 33.48 12.42
C SER A 833 18.45 33.27 13.47
N SER A 834 18.11 33.35 14.77
CA SER A 834 19.00 33.00 15.86
C SER A 834 18.24 32.47 17.08
N ALA A 835 18.90 31.60 17.84
CA ALA A 835 18.38 31.05 19.09
C ALA A 835 18.05 32.13 20.12
N GLU A 836 18.90 33.17 20.23
CA GLU A 836 18.70 34.26 21.19
C GLU A 836 17.42 35.06 20.89
N LEU A 837 17.12 35.27 19.60
CA LEU A 837 15.93 35.99 19.18
C LEU A 837 14.66 35.19 19.53
N VAL A 838 14.58 33.93 19.08
CA VAL A 838 13.40 33.08 19.32
C VAL A 838 13.17 32.88 20.80
N THR A 839 14.24 32.56 21.55
CA THR A 839 14.17 32.39 23.01
C THR A 839 13.72 33.67 23.70
N GLY A 840 14.32 34.82 23.35
CA GLY A 840 13.97 36.10 23.94
C GLY A 840 12.51 36.51 23.70
N VAL A 841 12.00 36.30 22.48
CA VAL A 841 10.61 36.61 22.12
C VAL A 841 9.65 35.68 22.85
N VAL A 842 9.90 34.36 22.83
CA VAL A 842 9.03 33.38 23.51
C VAL A 842 8.98 33.64 25.02
N MET A 843 10.13 33.81 25.67
CA MET A 843 10.19 34.05 27.11
C MET A 843 9.61 35.41 27.53
N GLY A 844 9.68 36.42 26.65
CA GLY A 844 9.14 37.75 26.91
C GLY A 844 7.63 37.88 26.68
N ARG A 845 7.06 37.07 25.77
CA ARG A 845 5.66 37.21 25.32
C ARG A 845 4.74 36.07 25.76
N VAL A 846 5.22 34.83 25.82
CA VAL A 846 4.40 33.67 26.19
C VAL A 846 4.42 33.49 27.71
N VAL A 847 3.25 33.51 28.35
CA VAL A 847 3.13 33.22 29.78
C VAL A 847 3.54 31.78 30.09
N ARG A 848 4.15 31.55 31.26
CA ARG A 848 4.79 30.28 31.63
C ARG A 848 3.83 29.09 31.56
N GLU A 849 2.55 29.29 31.88
CA GLU A 849 1.51 28.26 31.85
C GLU A 849 1.28 27.68 30.44
N ASN A 850 1.63 28.42 29.39
CA ASN A 850 1.45 28.01 27.99
C ASN A 850 2.71 27.40 27.35
N TRP A 851 3.87 27.43 28.03
CA TRP A 851 5.13 26.89 27.47
C TRP A 851 5.02 25.41 27.09
N ALA A 852 4.29 24.62 27.86
CA ALA A 852 4.07 23.20 27.56
C ALA A 852 3.45 22.97 26.17
N ARG A 853 2.64 23.91 25.69
CA ARG A 853 1.96 23.81 24.41
C ARG A 853 2.90 24.08 23.22
N LEU A 854 4.01 24.80 23.44
CA LEU A 854 5.00 25.13 22.41
C LEU A 854 5.87 23.92 22.01
N ILE A 855 5.93 22.88 22.86
CA ILE A 855 6.78 21.70 22.66
C ILE A 855 6.55 21.03 21.30
N GLU A 856 5.31 21.03 20.81
CA GLU A 856 4.97 20.43 19.52
C GLU A 856 5.57 21.20 18.34
N HIS A 857 6.05 22.43 18.50
CA HIS A 857 6.72 23.20 17.43
C HIS A 857 8.25 23.17 17.55
N ILE A 858 8.79 22.35 18.45
CA ILE A 858 10.22 22.17 18.65
C ILE A 858 10.67 20.84 18.05
N ASP A 859 11.71 20.87 17.21
CA ASP A 859 12.31 19.72 16.56
C ASP A 859 13.27 18.99 17.50
N MET A 860 12.90 17.77 17.90
CA MET A 860 13.71 16.93 18.79
C MET A 860 14.43 15.80 18.04
N SER A 861 14.41 15.80 16.72
CA SER A 861 15.06 14.77 15.90
C SER A 861 16.57 14.98 15.76
N ALA A 862 17.06 16.21 15.99
CA ALA A 862 18.46 16.59 15.82
C ALA A 862 19.41 15.93 16.85
N ALA A 863 20.69 15.87 16.48
CA ALA A 863 21.75 15.34 17.33
C ALA A 863 22.11 16.27 18.50
N GLU A 864 21.84 17.57 18.37
CA GLU A 864 22.03 18.60 19.39
C GLU A 864 20.66 19.11 19.86
N PRO A 865 20.52 19.53 21.13
CA PRO A 865 19.26 20.05 21.64
C PRO A 865 18.95 21.43 21.08
N ASP A 866 17.68 21.67 20.78
CA ASP A 866 17.14 22.98 20.42
C ASP A 866 17.32 23.98 21.58
N HIS A 867 17.74 25.22 21.29
CA HIS A 867 18.10 26.17 22.33
C HIS A 867 16.87 26.65 23.11
N LEU A 868 15.72 26.79 22.45
CA LEU A 868 14.47 27.14 23.13
C LEU A 868 14.06 26.04 24.10
N LEU A 869 14.20 24.76 23.72
CA LEU A 869 13.93 23.64 24.63
C LEU A 869 14.78 23.73 25.91
N VAL A 870 16.08 23.97 25.76
CA VAL A 870 17.02 24.11 26.89
C VAL A 870 16.58 25.27 27.79
N ALA A 871 16.27 26.43 27.22
CA ALA A 871 15.86 27.61 27.97
C ALA A 871 14.53 27.39 28.74
N LEU A 872 13.52 26.80 28.10
CA LEU A 872 12.23 26.52 28.74
C LEU A 872 12.36 25.57 29.95
N LEU A 873 13.21 24.54 29.82
CA LEU A 873 13.42 23.53 30.87
C LEU A 873 14.36 23.99 31.99
N ASP A 874 15.28 24.93 31.71
CA ASP A 874 16.10 25.59 32.73
C ASP A 874 15.29 26.56 33.60
N GLU A 875 14.24 27.18 33.03
CA GLU A 875 13.45 28.25 33.68
C GLU A 875 12.13 27.78 34.30
N SER A 876 11.74 26.52 34.07
CA SER A 876 10.50 25.93 34.58
C SER A 876 10.64 24.46 34.97
N ASP A 877 10.15 24.15 36.18
CA ASP A 877 9.96 22.79 36.68
C ASP A 877 8.52 22.26 36.44
N ASP A 878 7.74 22.92 35.57
CA ASP A 878 6.37 22.52 35.30
C ASP A 878 6.27 21.08 34.77
N SER A 879 5.43 20.28 35.43
CA SER A 879 5.29 18.85 35.13
C SER A 879 4.67 18.58 33.75
N ALA A 880 3.77 19.44 33.26
CA ALA A 880 3.14 19.25 31.96
C ALA A 880 4.11 19.57 30.82
N LEU A 881 4.91 20.64 30.96
CA LEU A 881 6.00 20.98 30.06
C LEU A 881 7.02 19.84 29.97
N ARG A 882 7.53 19.38 31.11
CA ARG A 882 8.53 18.30 31.19
C ARG A 882 8.00 16.98 30.63
N GLY A 883 6.75 16.64 30.93
CA GLY A 883 6.09 15.45 30.43
C GLY A 883 5.89 15.47 28.91
N ARG A 884 5.38 16.58 28.36
CA ARG A 884 5.24 16.74 26.89
C ARG A 884 6.60 16.70 26.19
N ALA A 885 7.60 17.40 26.73
CA ALA A 885 8.95 17.38 26.18
C ALA A 885 9.53 15.97 26.17
N GLY A 886 9.33 15.20 27.25
CA GLY A 886 9.77 13.81 27.33
C GLY A 886 9.12 12.92 26.27
N LEU A 887 7.79 13.04 26.10
CA LEU A 887 7.06 12.28 25.09
C LEU A 887 7.52 12.64 23.67
N GLN A 888 7.63 13.93 23.35
CA GLN A 888 8.08 14.41 22.05
C GLN A 888 9.53 14.03 21.74
N PHE A 889 10.39 13.94 22.77
CA PHE A 889 11.77 13.49 22.60
C PHE A 889 11.84 11.99 22.28
N MET A 890 11.01 11.18 22.93
CA MET A 890 10.93 9.74 22.64
C MET A 890 10.35 9.49 21.24
N TYR A 891 9.38 10.31 20.80
CA TYR A 891 8.71 10.16 19.51
C TYR A 891 8.70 11.50 18.75
N PRO A 892 9.83 11.87 18.12
CA PRO A 892 9.97 13.16 17.45
C PRO A 892 9.17 13.27 16.15
N ALA A 893 8.75 12.15 15.55
CA ALA A 893 7.86 12.10 14.39
C ALA A 893 6.47 11.59 14.80
N MET A 894 5.43 11.99 14.06
CA MET A 894 4.07 11.47 14.28
C MET A 894 3.93 9.96 14.04
N VAL A 895 4.74 9.41 13.14
CA VAL A 895 4.68 8.00 12.74
C VAL A 895 6.09 7.41 12.73
N TRP A 896 6.23 6.19 13.25
CA TRP A 896 7.45 5.39 13.19
C TRP A 896 7.07 3.94 12.87
N THR A 897 8.01 3.17 12.30
CA THR A 897 7.86 1.73 12.03
C THR A 897 9.12 0.98 12.50
N GLY A 898 8.95 -0.17 13.16
CA GLY A 898 10.07 -1.01 13.64
C GLY A 898 9.86 -1.58 15.04
N ARG A 899 10.97 -1.96 15.72
CA ARG A 899 10.97 -2.29 17.16
C ARG A 899 11.10 -1.02 17.96
N GLU A 900 10.18 -0.80 18.89
CA GLU A 900 10.13 0.39 19.74
C GLU A 900 11.29 0.37 20.74
N SER A 901 11.71 -0.81 21.21
CA SER A 901 12.88 -0.92 22.11
C SER A 901 14.17 -0.45 21.45
N GLU A 902 14.42 -0.82 20.19
CA GLU A 902 15.60 -0.36 19.45
C GLU A 902 15.53 1.14 19.17
N HIS A 903 14.37 1.64 18.76
CA HIS A 903 14.15 3.09 18.63
C HIS A 903 14.43 3.83 19.94
N LEU A 904 13.90 3.36 21.07
CA LEU A 904 14.13 3.98 22.38
C LEU A 904 15.60 3.85 22.84
N LYS A 905 16.31 2.77 22.49
CA LYS A 905 17.76 2.66 22.73
C LYS A 905 18.53 3.71 21.93
N GLU A 906 18.19 3.93 20.66
CA GLU A 906 18.77 5.00 19.86
C GLU A 906 18.48 6.38 20.47
N ARG A 907 17.24 6.63 20.90
CA ARG A 907 16.88 7.87 21.61
C ARG A 907 17.63 8.02 22.93
N ARG A 908 17.87 6.93 23.66
CA ARG A 908 18.68 6.94 24.89
C ARG A 908 20.13 7.36 24.64
N VAL A 909 20.71 6.93 23.52
CA VAL A 909 22.06 7.39 23.09
C VAL A 909 22.06 8.89 22.79
N VAL A 910 20.99 9.41 22.15
CA VAL A 910 20.84 10.86 21.95
C VAL A 910 20.74 11.59 23.29
N ALA A 911 19.95 11.08 24.24
CA ALA A 911 19.82 11.67 25.58
C ALA A 911 21.15 11.68 26.34
N GLU A 912 21.96 10.62 26.21
CA GLU A 912 23.31 10.54 26.78
C GLU A 912 24.24 11.62 26.20
N ARG A 913 24.23 11.81 24.88
CA ARG A 913 25.00 12.88 24.24
C ARG A 913 24.56 14.27 24.70
N TRP A 914 23.25 14.49 24.84
CA TRP A 914 22.73 15.76 25.36
C TRP A 914 23.11 15.97 26.82
N LEU A 915 23.13 14.92 27.64
CA LEU A 915 23.59 14.96 29.03
C LEU A 915 25.07 15.33 29.16
N ASP A 916 25.91 14.83 28.26
CA ASP A 916 27.34 15.15 28.23
C ASP A 916 27.59 16.62 27.85
N ALA A 917 26.75 17.19 26.98
CA ALA A 917 26.82 18.58 26.57
C ALA A 917 26.13 19.56 27.53
N ALA A 918 25.23 19.07 28.40
CA ALA A 918 24.42 19.90 29.28
C ALA A 918 25.23 20.55 30.41
N ARG A 919 24.95 21.82 30.69
CA ARG A 919 25.57 22.58 31.79
C ARG A 919 25.32 21.91 33.14
N PRO A 920 26.33 21.87 34.05
CA PRO A 920 26.13 21.40 35.42
C PRO A 920 25.05 22.21 36.14
N ASP A 921 24.23 21.55 36.95
CA ASP A 921 23.19 22.16 37.80
C ASP A 921 22.09 22.95 37.06
N SER A 922 21.78 22.57 35.81
CA SER A 922 20.69 23.16 35.01
C SER A 922 19.39 22.35 35.09
N GLY A 923 18.23 23.01 34.93
CA GLY A 923 16.92 22.35 34.91
C GLY A 923 16.75 21.40 33.73
N PHE A 924 17.30 21.76 32.56
CA PHE A 924 17.42 20.90 31.39
C PHE A 924 18.21 19.62 31.68
N ARG A 925 19.35 19.73 32.37
CA ARG A 925 20.15 18.56 32.78
C ARG A 925 19.35 17.65 33.73
N SER A 926 18.70 18.23 34.74
CA SER A 926 17.87 17.46 35.67
C SER A 926 16.72 16.73 34.96
N TRP A 927 16.05 17.38 34.01
CA TRP A 927 15.04 16.75 33.17
C TRP A 927 15.62 15.62 32.32
N LEU A 928 16.79 15.80 31.71
CA LEU A 928 17.46 14.75 30.93
C LEU A 928 17.86 13.54 31.78
N GLU A 929 18.33 13.75 33.02
CA GLU A 929 18.67 12.66 33.94
C GLU A 929 17.43 11.83 34.29
N GLN A 930 16.30 12.50 34.53
CA GLN A 930 15.01 11.86 34.72
C GLN A 930 14.54 11.14 33.46
N LEU A 931 14.58 11.79 32.29
CA LEU A 931 14.17 11.23 31.02
C LEU A 931 15.01 10.02 30.63
N TYR A 932 16.33 10.06 30.85
CA TYR A 932 17.23 8.94 30.59
C TYR A 932 16.85 7.72 31.44
N TRP A 933 16.48 7.95 32.71
CA TRP A 933 15.97 6.89 33.58
C TRP A 933 14.60 6.38 33.12
N GLU A 934 13.68 7.27 32.75
CA GLU A 934 12.34 6.93 32.23
C GLU A 934 12.42 6.14 30.93
N ILE A 935 13.26 6.53 29.97
CA ILE A 935 13.54 5.77 28.75
C ILE A 935 14.11 4.40 29.12
N GLY A 936 15.01 4.31 30.11
CA GLY A 936 15.51 3.02 30.59
C GLY A 936 14.41 2.10 31.16
N GLN A 937 13.48 2.65 31.94
CA GLN A 937 12.31 1.91 32.42
C GLN A 937 11.38 1.51 31.27
N ARG A 938 11.12 2.44 30.34
CA ARG A 938 10.27 2.22 29.18
C ARG A 938 10.86 1.16 28.24
N ILE A 939 12.16 1.17 27.99
CA ILE A 939 12.85 0.09 27.26
C ILE A 939 12.59 -1.25 27.93
N SER A 940 12.71 -1.34 29.26
CA SER A 940 12.47 -2.60 29.98
C SER A 940 11.01 -3.09 29.84
N VAL A 941 10.04 -2.17 29.88
CA VAL A 941 8.61 -2.47 29.67
C VAL A 941 8.33 -2.86 28.23
N VAL A 942 8.83 -2.08 27.28
CA VAL A 942 8.64 -2.30 25.84
C VAL A 942 9.34 -3.57 25.39
N GLU A 943 10.55 -3.89 25.87
CA GLU A 943 11.21 -5.17 25.61
C GLU A 943 10.39 -6.34 26.17
N ALA A 944 9.70 -6.16 27.31
CA ALA A 944 8.78 -7.16 27.82
C ALA A 944 7.51 -7.26 26.94
N GLU A 945 6.92 -6.15 26.49
CA GLU A 945 5.77 -6.11 25.57
C GLU A 945 6.11 -6.66 24.16
N GLU A 946 7.31 -6.38 23.67
CA GLU A 946 7.86 -6.89 22.41
C GLU A 946 8.16 -8.38 22.51
N ALA A 947 8.76 -8.83 23.62
CA ALA A 947 8.90 -10.25 23.91
C ALA A 947 7.54 -10.94 24.04
N GLU A 948 6.53 -10.26 24.62
CA GLU A 948 5.13 -10.71 24.62
C GLU A 948 4.58 -10.84 23.19
N ARG A 949 4.92 -9.94 22.27
CA ARG A 949 4.51 -9.95 20.86
C ARG A 949 5.40 -10.81 19.94
N GLY A 950 6.46 -11.42 20.46
CA GLY A 950 7.36 -12.32 19.71
C GLY A 950 8.48 -11.63 18.92
N TYR A 951 8.79 -10.36 19.21
CA TYR A 951 9.93 -9.64 18.63
C TYR A 951 11.24 -9.96 19.35
#